data_AF-A0A2D5Z8I1-F1
#
_entry.id   AF-A0A2D5Z8I1-F1
#
_cell.length_a   1.000
_cell.length_b   1.000
_cell.length_c   1.000
_cell.angle_alpha   90.00
_cell.angle_beta   90.00
_cell.angle_gamma   90.00
#
_symmetry.space_group_name_H-M   'P 1'
#
loop_
_entity.id
_entity.type
_entity.pdbx_description
1 polymer ?
#
loop_
_entity_poly.entity_id
_entity_poly.type
_entity_poly.pdbx_seq_one_letter_code
_entity_poly.pdbx_strand_id
1 'polypeptide(L)'
;MALISRIGRRSTPVRLLLLGMYLLLTLGAVMMVYPFVLMISTATTSKADVDEFQLVPRYWHDDLSLFKKVLVDAFDMSAIAVALDQERWFRPRDIKEQDLEAVAQVPESQRRAIGDDWRRFLDQACPDEVKVALFTAGGPDSPLSLEQEYFDWLESQFGSIAAANHRYDDNAETWKEFGMPAEHFARRPARAARSLDWRRFLSTRTPQRTGVLDLNRIVFDFLVSTYGNASRLEELTGFRATSLTRVRYEDIETGRLGIEVERQFYLRAAPLRFVALDLDHPDLRGAWQRTLREADKPDDTVLTRRIPEAPKTAAIWSRFIQTDCPLDALGIVRPETAWRSFLEDRYGSVTSLNAAHGTSWDRFEDADIGRSMVVAHYDSFLMSKARLRWRYLVHNFKTVLGFVAVHGRAMQVTLIYVLLTITTTLTVNPLAAYAMSRFRLRETYHILVFLLATMAFPGEVLMIPSFLLIKSFPLGQIAIVVLCLLGFAALRRWLGNRLPLLPSATLALVVVLFLAGWAAPRLADHYDVNLSVTLMNTFWALILPAMANGYGIFLLKGFFDSLPPELYESGLIDGAGELRMFWQITIPLCKPILAVMALGAFITSYGAFMHAFLVCQDPEMWTLMVFLYQFQQIHTVPMVMASLVVAAVPTLVVFVLCQRVILRGIVIPTFK
;
A
#
# COMPACT_ATOMS: atom_id res chain seq x y z
N MET A 1 42.40 -5.52 27.51
CA MET A 1 42.32 -6.38 28.72
C MET A 1 40.87 -6.80 28.94
N ALA A 2 40.60 -8.09 29.17
CA ALA A 2 39.24 -8.50 29.54
C ALA A 2 38.94 -8.00 30.95
N LEU A 3 37.87 -7.20 31.11
CA LEU A 3 37.39 -6.66 32.39
C LEU A 3 37.15 -7.75 33.47
N ILE A 4 36.98 -9.00 33.04
CA ILE A 4 36.75 -10.17 33.91
C ILE A 4 37.87 -11.17 33.69
N SER A 5 38.67 -11.43 34.73
CA SER A 5 39.74 -12.43 34.70
C SER A 5 39.19 -13.84 34.52
N ARG A 6 39.96 -14.75 33.88
CA ARG A 6 39.55 -16.15 33.68
C ARG A 6 39.21 -16.87 35.00
N ILE A 7 39.87 -16.51 36.09
CA ILE A 7 39.67 -17.07 37.44
C ILE A 7 38.39 -16.50 38.06
N GLY A 8 38.12 -15.20 37.90
CA GLY A 8 36.93 -14.53 38.43
C GLY A 8 35.60 -15.02 37.86
N ARG A 9 35.59 -15.62 36.66
CA ARG A 9 34.38 -16.19 36.02
C ARG A 9 33.71 -17.34 36.81
N ARG A 10 34.43 -17.95 37.77
CA ARG A 10 33.87 -19.02 38.60
C ARG A 10 33.09 -18.51 39.81
N SER A 11 33.23 -17.23 40.18
CA SER A 11 32.49 -16.68 41.32
C SER A 11 31.02 -16.46 40.98
N THR A 12 30.13 -16.75 41.93
CA THR A 12 28.68 -16.56 41.77
C THR A 12 28.30 -15.13 41.36
N PRO A 13 28.90 -14.05 41.95
CA PRO A 13 28.60 -12.68 41.53
C PRO A 13 28.93 -12.40 40.06
N VAL A 14 30.05 -12.92 39.55
CA VAL A 14 30.44 -12.73 38.16
C VAL A 14 29.55 -13.53 37.21
N ARG A 15 29.11 -14.74 37.62
CA ARG A 15 28.13 -15.51 36.84
C ARG A 15 26.78 -14.81 36.75
N LEU A 16 26.30 -14.21 37.84
CA LEU A 16 25.07 -13.41 37.85
C LEU A 16 25.20 -12.17 36.97
N LEU A 17 26.35 -11.47 37.00
CA LEU A 17 26.62 -10.33 36.12
C LEU A 17 26.62 -10.75 34.64
N LEU A 18 27.30 -11.84 34.30
CA LEU A 18 27.30 -12.38 32.92
C LEU A 18 25.91 -12.81 32.47
N LEU A 19 25.15 -13.48 33.35
CA LEU A 19 23.76 -13.84 33.08
C LEU A 19 22.92 -12.58 32.81
N GLY A 20 23.04 -11.54 33.64
CA GLY A 20 22.36 -10.26 33.44
C GLY A 20 22.73 -9.61 32.11
N MET A 21 24.01 -9.61 31.73
CA MET A 21 24.45 -9.12 30.42
C MET A 21 23.86 -9.93 29.26
N TYR A 22 23.87 -11.26 29.35
CA TYR A 22 23.29 -12.12 28.30
C TYR A 22 21.78 -11.94 28.18
N LEU A 23 21.06 -11.81 29.30
CA LEU A 23 19.62 -11.52 29.30
C LEU A 23 19.33 -10.18 28.65
N LEU A 24 20.08 -9.13 28.99
CA LEU A 24 19.91 -7.80 28.40
C LEU A 24 20.23 -7.79 26.91
N LEU A 25 21.30 -8.46 26.47
CA LEU A 25 21.66 -8.60 25.06
C LEU A 25 20.62 -9.42 24.28
N THR A 26 20.10 -10.49 24.89
CA THR A 26 19.06 -11.33 24.26
C THR A 26 17.76 -10.56 24.13
N LEU A 27 17.35 -9.82 25.18
CA LEU A 27 16.19 -8.94 25.13
C LEU A 27 16.34 -7.89 24.04
N GLY A 28 17.51 -7.23 23.97
CA GLY A 28 17.82 -6.28 22.90
C GLY A 28 17.73 -6.90 21.50
N ALA A 29 18.29 -8.09 21.31
CA ALA A 29 18.22 -8.82 20.04
C ALA A 29 16.78 -9.19 19.65
N VAL A 30 15.97 -9.66 20.61
CA VAL A 30 14.55 -10.00 20.38
C VAL A 30 13.77 -8.74 20.01
N MET A 31 13.96 -7.62 20.70
CA MET A 31 13.28 -6.35 20.40
C MET A 31 13.65 -5.78 19.02
N MET A 32 14.84 -6.10 18.49
CA MET A 32 15.26 -5.72 17.13
C MET A 32 14.71 -6.66 16.05
N VAL A 33 14.68 -7.97 16.31
CA VAL A 33 14.27 -8.98 15.32
C VAL A 33 12.75 -9.10 15.24
N TYR A 34 12.03 -8.97 16.36
CA TYR A 34 10.59 -9.16 16.42
C TYR A 34 9.80 -8.28 15.43
N PRO A 35 10.04 -6.95 15.33
CA PRO A 35 9.35 -6.11 14.36
C PRO A 35 9.60 -6.54 12.91
N PHE A 36 10.81 -7.02 12.60
CA PHE A 36 11.16 -7.45 11.25
C PHE A 36 10.45 -8.77 10.87
N VAL A 37 10.40 -9.74 11.79
CA VAL A 37 9.63 -10.98 11.57
C VAL A 37 8.14 -10.66 11.44
N LEU A 38 7.61 -9.79 12.31
CA LEU A 38 6.21 -9.37 12.23
C LEU A 38 5.90 -8.67 10.90
N MET A 39 6.82 -7.84 10.39
CA MET A 39 6.71 -7.18 9.09
C MET A 39 6.66 -8.20 7.94
N ILE A 40 7.54 -9.20 7.93
CA ILE A 40 7.52 -10.28 6.92
C ILE A 40 6.21 -11.07 6.99
N SER A 41 5.74 -11.40 8.18
CA SER A 41 4.52 -12.17 8.35
C SER A 41 3.29 -11.39 7.90
N THR A 42 3.18 -10.13 8.33
CA THR A 42 2.11 -9.21 7.92
C THR A 42 2.18 -8.88 6.42
N ALA A 43 3.36 -8.92 5.79
CA ALA A 43 3.48 -8.76 4.34
C ALA A 43 2.70 -9.83 3.54
N THR A 44 2.37 -10.97 4.16
CA THR A 44 1.61 -12.06 3.52
C THR A 44 0.13 -12.09 3.95
N THR A 45 -0.31 -11.17 4.79
CA THR A 45 -1.71 -11.11 5.25
C THR A 45 -2.60 -10.36 4.25
N SER A 46 -3.88 -10.26 4.58
CA SER A 46 -4.95 -9.64 3.80
C SER A 46 -5.89 -8.92 4.76
N LYS A 47 -6.99 -8.33 4.26
CA LYS A 47 -8.05 -7.75 5.11
C LYS A 47 -8.61 -8.76 6.13
N ALA A 48 -8.52 -10.05 5.86
CA ALA A 48 -9.07 -11.08 6.74
C ALA A 48 -8.30 -11.31 8.05
N ASP A 49 -6.99 -11.06 8.03
CA ASP A 49 -6.04 -11.55 9.05
C ASP A 49 -4.95 -10.53 9.41
N VAL A 50 -4.99 -9.31 8.85
CA VAL A 50 -4.03 -8.24 9.17
C VAL A 50 -4.05 -7.84 10.65
N ASP A 51 -5.23 -7.85 11.28
CA ASP A 51 -5.42 -7.45 12.68
C ASP A 51 -4.92 -8.50 13.69
N GLU A 52 -4.53 -9.69 13.24
CA GLU A 52 -4.10 -10.77 14.13
C GLU A 52 -2.66 -10.60 14.61
N PHE A 53 -1.83 -9.85 13.87
CA PHE A 53 -0.42 -9.52 14.18
C PHE A 53 0.41 -10.71 14.71
N GLN A 54 0.26 -11.88 14.08
CA GLN A 54 0.98 -13.08 14.47
C GLN A 54 2.32 -13.22 13.74
N LEU A 55 3.33 -13.72 14.45
CA LEU A 55 4.63 -14.05 13.85
C LEU A 55 4.53 -15.16 12.80
N VAL A 56 3.59 -16.09 12.96
CA VAL A 56 3.31 -17.14 11.97
C VAL A 56 1.81 -17.09 11.70
N PRO A 57 1.36 -16.47 10.61
CA PRO A 57 -0.05 -16.38 10.27
C PRO A 57 -0.68 -17.78 10.23
N ARG A 58 -1.84 -17.95 10.87
CA ARG A 58 -2.48 -19.27 11.02
C ARG A 58 -2.77 -19.93 9.69
N TYR A 59 -3.17 -19.16 8.69
CA TYR A 59 -3.48 -19.66 7.34
C TYR A 59 -2.32 -20.41 6.68
N TRP A 60 -1.07 -20.21 7.13
CA TRP A 60 0.10 -20.94 6.62
C TRP A 60 0.00 -22.45 6.88
N HIS A 61 -0.68 -22.87 7.95
CA HIS A 61 -0.77 -24.27 8.36
C HIS A 61 -2.19 -24.74 8.69
N ASP A 62 -3.10 -23.83 9.05
CA ASP A 62 -4.50 -24.15 9.30
C ASP A 62 -5.37 -23.91 8.04
N ASP A 63 -6.16 -24.92 7.69
CA ASP A 63 -7.03 -24.88 6.52
C ASP A 63 -8.30 -24.06 6.79
N LEU A 64 -8.79 -24.00 8.03
CA LEU A 64 -9.96 -23.17 8.39
C LEU A 64 -9.61 -21.68 8.37
N SER A 65 -8.48 -21.27 8.95
CA SER A 65 -8.02 -19.88 8.82
C SER A 65 -7.76 -19.49 7.35
N LEU A 66 -7.25 -20.40 6.51
CA LEU A 66 -7.12 -20.13 5.07
C LEU A 66 -8.48 -20.01 4.38
N PHE A 67 -9.46 -20.85 4.74
CA PHE A 67 -10.81 -20.75 4.20
C PHE A 67 -11.51 -19.45 4.60
N LYS A 68 -11.41 -19.04 5.88
CA LYS A 68 -11.84 -17.71 6.35
C LYS A 68 -11.29 -16.59 5.47
N LYS A 69 -9.99 -16.65 5.18
CA LYS A 69 -9.30 -15.66 4.34
C LYS A 69 -9.90 -15.61 2.93
N VAL A 70 -10.14 -16.76 2.32
CA VAL A 70 -10.79 -16.87 1.01
C VAL A 70 -12.22 -16.33 1.05
N LEU A 71 -13.01 -16.64 2.10
CA LEU A 71 -14.38 -16.16 2.23
C LEU A 71 -14.44 -14.62 2.29
N VAL A 72 -13.62 -14.01 3.13
CA VAL A 72 -13.57 -12.54 3.28
C VAL A 72 -13.13 -11.85 1.99
N ASP A 73 -12.20 -12.44 1.25
CA ASP A 73 -11.74 -11.87 -0.01
C ASP A 73 -12.72 -12.12 -1.17
N ALA A 74 -13.51 -13.20 -1.10
CA ALA A 74 -14.44 -13.63 -2.14
C ALA A 74 -15.83 -13.00 -2.02
N PHE A 75 -16.34 -12.85 -0.81
CA PHE A 75 -17.71 -12.48 -0.52
C PHE A 75 -17.79 -11.18 0.27
N ASP A 76 -18.93 -10.51 0.13
CA ASP A 76 -19.29 -9.45 1.07
C ASP A 76 -19.55 -10.03 2.47
N MET A 77 -19.17 -9.30 3.52
CA MET A 77 -19.31 -9.75 4.90
C MET A 77 -20.77 -10.07 5.27
N SER A 78 -21.73 -9.26 4.80
CA SER A 78 -23.14 -9.52 5.10
C SER A 78 -23.65 -10.77 4.41
N ALA A 79 -23.11 -11.12 3.23
CA ALA A 79 -23.49 -12.32 2.50
C ALA A 79 -23.14 -13.58 3.28
N ILE A 80 -21.91 -13.67 3.78
CA ILE A 80 -21.47 -14.84 4.56
C ILE A 80 -22.06 -14.87 5.97
N ALA A 81 -22.37 -13.70 6.55
CA ALA A 81 -23.08 -13.61 7.83
C ALA A 81 -24.49 -14.19 7.73
N VAL A 82 -25.25 -13.82 6.70
CA VAL A 82 -26.59 -14.36 6.46
C VAL A 82 -26.54 -15.84 6.10
N ALA A 83 -25.66 -16.24 5.17
CA ALA A 83 -25.53 -17.63 4.72
C ALA A 83 -25.15 -18.63 5.82
N LEU A 84 -24.50 -18.17 6.91
CA LEU A 84 -24.09 -19.00 8.04
C LEU A 84 -24.83 -18.68 9.35
N ASP A 85 -25.88 -17.86 9.30
CA ASP A 85 -26.69 -17.43 10.45
C ASP A 85 -25.84 -16.80 11.58
N GLN A 86 -24.95 -15.87 11.21
CA GLN A 86 -23.99 -15.20 12.10
C GLN A 86 -24.20 -13.68 12.16
N GLU A 87 -25.25 -13.21 12.82
CA GLU A 87 -25.57 -11.77 12.96
C GLU A 87 -24.44 -10.92 13.56
N ARG A 88 -23.53 -11.53 14.34
CA ARG A 88 -22.41 -10.84 14.99
C ARG A 88 -21.25 -10.47 14.06
N TRP A 89 -21.28 -10.92 12.81
CA TRP A 89 -20.17 -10.75 11.88
C TRP A 89 -20.22 -9.42 11.13
N PHE A 90 -19.60 -8.40 11.71
CA PHE A 90 -19.50 -7.07 11.08
C PHE A 90 -18.11 -6.79 10.51
N ARG A 91 -17.09 -7.48 11.03
CA ARG A 91 -15.69 -7.35 10.63
C ARG A 91 -15.06 -8.73 10.42
N PRO A 92 -14.02 -8.84 9.58
CA PRO A 92 -13.35 -10.13 9.36
C PRO A 92 -12.83 -10.81 10.63
N ARG A 93 -12.42 -10.03 11.64
CA ARG A 93 -11.98 -10.52 12.96
C ARG A 93 -13.08 -11.18 13.79
N ASP A 94 -14.35 -10.92 13.47
CA ASP A 94 -15.49 -11.49 14.20
C ASP A 94 -15.74 -12.95 13.79
N ILE A 95 -15.24 -13.35 12.61
CA ILE A 95 -15.28 -14.73 12.10
C ILE A 95 -14.24 -15.57 12.84
N LYS A 96 -14.71 -16.52 13.64
CA LYS A 96 -13.88 -17.50 14.32
C LYS A 96 -13.86 -18.82 13.55
N GLU A 97 -12.78 -19.59 13.68
CA GLU A 97 -12.70 -20.89 13.00
C GLU A 97 -13.82 -21.84 13.42
N GLN A 98 -14.26 -21.77 14.68
CA GLN A 98 -15.37 -22.56 15.25
C GLN A 98 -16.69 -22.37 14.48
N ASP A 99 -16.94 -21.16 13.99
CA ASP A 99 -18.15 -20.85 13.25
C ASP A 99 -18.15 -21.49 11.85
N LEU A 100 -16.96 -21.78 11.31
CA LEU A 100 -16.77 -22.43 10.02
C LEU A 100 -16.73 -23.95 10.12
N GLU A 101 -16.64 -24.51 11.33
CA GLU A 101 -16.63 -25.97 11.54
C GLU A 101 -17.91 -26.62 10.99
N ALA A 102 -19.06 -25.95 11.09
CA ALA A 102 -20.32 -26.44 10.55
C ALA A 102 -20.28 -26.66 9.02
N VAL A 103 -19.46 -25.90 8.30
CA VAL A 103 -19.21 -26.08 6.85
C VAL A 103 -18.17 -27.16 6.61
N ALA A 104 -17.11 -27.17 7.42
CA ALA A 104 -15.99 -28.11 7.26
C ALA A 104 -16.34 -29.55 7.63
N GLN A 105 -17.27 -29.74 8.56
CA GLN A 105 -17.74 -31.05 9.01
C GLN A 105 -18.76 -31.70 8.05
N VAL A 106 -19.23 -30.98 7.02
CA VAL A 106 -20.12 -31.58 6.01
C VAL A 106 -19.40 -32.75 5.33
N PRO A 107 -19.96 -33.98 5.39
CA PRO A 107 -19.40 -35.17 4.76
C PRO A 107 -19.05 -34.95 3.29
N GLU A 108 -17.95 -35.54 2.84
CA GLU A 108 -17.43 -35.33 1.48
C GLU A 108 -18.43 -35.66 0.38
N SER A 109 -19.24 -36.71 0.54
CA SER A 109 -20.29 -37.08 -0.43
C SER A 109 -21.35 -36.00 -0.57
N GLN A 110 -21.84 -35.47 0.56
CA GLN A 110 -22.87 -34.43 0.60
C GLN A 110 -22.33 -33.09 0.09
N ARG A 111 -21.12 -32.72 0.53
CA ARG A 111 -20.43 -31.52 0.06
C ARG A 111 -20.23 -31.54 -1.46
N ARG A 112 -19.79 -32.68 -2.03
CA ARG A 112 -19.66 -32.83 -3.48
C ARG A 112 -21.00 -32.76 -4.21
N ALA A 113 -22.04 -33.37 -3.67
CA ALA A 113 -23.38 -33.28 -4.22
C ALA A 113 -23.86 -31.82 -4.28
N ILE A 114 -23.74 -31.07 -3.17
CA ILE A 114 -24.05 -29.63 -3.12
C ILE A 114 -23.19 -28.84 -4.13
N GLY A 115 -21.89 -29.13 -4.20
CA GLY A 115 -20.96 -28.47 -5.12
C GLY A 115 -21.28 -28.74 -6.60
N ASP A 116 -21.67 -29.97 -6.95
CA ASP A 116 -22.10 -30.33 -8.31
C ASP A 116 -23.44 -29.67 -8.66
N ASP A 117 -24.38 -29.63 -7.72
CA ASP A 117 -25.69 -29.00 -7.89
C ASP A 117 -25.55 -27.50 -8.09
N TRP A 118 -24.71 -26.85 -7.29
CA TRP A 118 -24.38 -25.44 -7.41
C TRP A 118 -23.80 -25.10 -8.78
N ARG A 119 -22.81 -25.88 -9.24
CA ARG A 119 -22.21 -25.68 -10.57
C ARG A 119 -23.23 -25.84 -11.69
N ARG A 120 -24.05 -26.90 -11.66
CA ARG A 120 -25.08 -27.13 -12.67
C ARG A 120 -26.16 -26.05 -12.64
N PHE A 121 -26.57 -25.60 -11.47
CA PHE A 121 -27.50 -24.48 -11.34
C PHE A 121 -26.92 -23.23 -12.02
N LEU A 122 -25.69 -22.84 -11.67
CA LEU A 122 -25.03 -21.67 -12.27
C LEU A 122 -24.93 -21.76 -13.81
N ASP A 123 -24.69 -22.96 -14.35
CA ASP A 123 -24.52 -23.16 -15.79
C ASP A 123 -25.85 -23.28 -16.56
N GLN A 124 -26.87 -23.93 -15.98
CA GLN A 124 -28.05 -24.40 -16.72
C GLN A 124 -29.36 -23.70 -16.35
N ALA A 125 -29.51 -23.26 -15.10
CA ALA A 125 -30.81 -22.82 -14.57
C ALA A 125 -30.77 -21.44 -13.91
N CYS A 126 -29.59 -20.95 -13.52
CA CYS A 126 -29.40 -19.67 -12.85
C CYS A 126 -29.55 -18.52 -13.85
N PRO A 127 -30.53 -17.62 -13.66
CA PRO A 127 -30.68 -16.45 -14.53
C PRO A 127 -29.41 -15.58 -14.51
N ASP A 128 -28.93 -15.15 -15.67
CA ASP A 128 -27.72 -14.29 -15.75
C ASP A 128 -27.86 -12.99 -14.96
N GLU A 129 -29.11 -12.53 -14.80
CA GLU A 129 -29.45 -11.34 -14.03
C GLU A 129 -29.37 -11.51 -12.51
N VAL A 130 -29.23 -12.72 -11.95
CA VAL A 130 -29.00 -12.90 -10.49
C VAL A 130 -27.54 -13.25 -10.17
N LYS A 131 -26.73 -13.54 -11.20
CA LYS A 131 -25.30 -13.83 -11.06
C LYS A 131 -24.55 -12.59 -10.61
N VAL A 132 -23.61 -12.77 -9.67
CA VAL A 132 -22.70 -11.74 -9.18
C VAL A 132 -21.26 -12.23 -9.26
N ALA A 133 -20.31 -11.32 -9.48
CA ALA A 133 -18.89 -11.66 -9.43
C ALA A 133 -18.43 -11.85 -7.99
N LEU A 134 -17.76 -12.98 -7.74
CA LEU A 134 -17.01 -13.18 -6.51
C LEU A 134 -15.63 -12.54 -6.62
N PHE A 135 -14.96 -12.38 -5.48
CA PHE A 135 -13.62 -11.82 -5.38
C PHE A 135 -13.52 -10.34 -5.77
N THR A 136 -14.63 -9.61 -5.60
CA THR A 136 -14.69 -8.15 -5.71
C THR A 136 -14.66 -7.47 -4.34
N ALA A 137 -15.14 -8.17 -3.30
CA ALA A 137 -15.26 -7.65 -1.93
C ALA A 137 -13.91 -7.35 -1.26
N GLY A 138 -12.85 -8.10 -1.57
CA GLY A 138 -11.50 -7.85 -1.07
C GLY A 138 -10.87 -6.55 -1.61
N GLY A 139 -11.44 -5.94 -2.65
CA GLY A 139 -10.89 -4.75 -3.31
C GLY A 139 -9.71 -5.06 -4.26
N PRO A 140 -9.11 -4.02 -4.87
CA PRO A 140 -8.08 -4.18 -5.91
C PRO A 140 -6.82 -4.90 -5.39
N ASP A 141 -6.48 -4.70 -4.12
CA ASP A 141 -5.32 -5.32 -3.45
C ASP A 141 -5.56 -6.80 -3.07
N SER A 142 -6.78 -7.32 -3.24
CA SER A 142 -7.07 -8.71 -2.90
C SER A 142 -6.28 -9.65 -3.81
N PRO A 143 -5.62 -10.68 -3.24
CA PRO A 143 -4.95 -11.69 -4.03
C PRO A 143 -5.88 -12.39 -5.00
N LEU A 144 -7.18 -12.43 -4.73
CA LEU A 144 -8.19 -13.09 -5.55
C LEU A 144 -8.94 -12.15 -6.50
N SER A 145 -8.63 -10.84 -6.46
CA SER A 145 -9.29 -9.77 -7.22
C SER A 145 -9.52 -10.14 -8.69
N LEU A 146 -10.73 -9.85 -9.18
CA LEU A 146 -11.10 -9.96 -10.61
C LEU A 146 -10.73 -8.72 -11.42
N GLU A 147 -10.19 -7.69 -10.78
CA GLU A 147 -9.96 -6.39 -11.41
C GLU A 147 -9.07 -6.48 -12.64
N GLN A 148 -7.90 -7.12 -12.52
CA GLN A 148 -7.00 -7.29 -13.66
C GLN A 148 -7.65 -8.10 -14.79
N GLU A 149 -8.37 -9.18 -14.46
CA GLU A 149 -9.07 -10.00 -15.46
C GLU A 149 -10.14 -9.19 -16.21
N TYR A 150 -10.81 -8.26 -15.52
CA TYR A 150 -11.80 -7.37 -16.13
C TYR A 150 -11.15 -6.34 -17.05
N PHE A 151 -10.03 -5.74 -16.65
CA PHE A 151 -9.31 -4.78 -17.49
C PHE A 151 -8.68 -5.44 -18.73
N ASP A 152 -8.12 -6.64 -18.59
CA ASP A 152 -7.64 -7.43 -19.72
C ASP A 152 -8.81 -7.76 -20.68
N TRP A 153 -9.99 -8.06 -20.13
CA TRP A 153 -11.19 -8.26 -20.94
C TRP A 153 -11.61 -6.98 -21.67
N LEU A 154 -11.66 -5.82 -21.00
CA LEU A 154 -11.96 -4.54 -21.65
C LEU A 154 -10.98 -4.24 -22.79
N GLU A 155 -9.69 -4.46 -22.57
CA GLU A 155 -8.67 -4.29 -23.60
C GLU A 155 -8.91 -5.20 -24.80
N SER A 156 -9.25 -6.47 -24.55
CA SER A 156 -9.61 -7.42 -25.62
C SER A 156 -10.86 -7.00 -26.42
N GLN A 157 -11.82 -6.32 -25.78
CA GLN A 157 -13.07 -5.91 -26.42
C GLN A 157 -12.94 -4.61 -27.20
N PHE A 158 -12.18 -3.64 -26.69
CA PHE A 158 -12.12 -2.28 -27.25
C PHE A 158 -10.82 -2.00 -28.01
N GLY A 159 -9.75 -2.75 -27.77
CA GLY A 159 -8.42 -2.58 -28.36
C GLY A 159 -7.67 -1.30 -27.95
N SER A 160 -8.38 -0.25 -27.54
CA SER A 160 -7.81 1.01 -27.06
C SER A 160 -8.69 1.66 -25.98
N ILE A 161 -8.05 2.38 -25.07
CA ILE A 161 -8.74 3.16 -24.03
C ILE A 161 -9.63 4.25 -24.66
N ALA A 162 -9.21 4.87 -25.76
CA ALA A 162 -10.00 5.87 -26.47
C ALA A 162 -11.36 5.32 -26.96
N ALA A 163 -11.40 4.09 -27.46
CA ALA A 163 -12.64 3.45 -27.89
C ALA A 163 -13.57 3.14 -26.70
N ALA A 164 -13.00 2.69 -25.57
CA ALA A 164 -13.74 2.46 -24.33
C ALA A 164 -14.31 3.78 -23.76
N ASN A 165 -13.50 4.85 -23.72
CA ASN A 165 -13.92 6.19 -23.31
C ASN A 165 -15.07 6.73 -24.17
N HIS A 166 -14.98 6.58 -25.49
CA HIS A 166 -16.06 6.99 -26.39
C HIS A 166 -17.37 6.22 -26.12
N ARG A 167 -17.30 4.92 -25.84
CA ARG A 167 -18.49 4.11 -25.52
C ARG A 167 -19.08 4.44 -24.15
N TYR A 168 -18.22 4.67 -23.16
CA TYR A 168 -18.64 4.88 -21.77
C TYR A 168 -18.88 6.34 -21.40
N ASP A 169 -18.64 7.27 -22.35
CA ASP A 169 -18.66 8.72 -22.11
C ASP A 169 -17.76 9.07 -20.91
N ASP A 170 -16.49 8.70 -21.04
CA ASP A 170 -15.48 8.77 -19.98
C ASP A 170 -14.16 9.37 -20.49
N ASN A 171 -13.25 9.69 -19.58
CA ASN A 171 -11.95 10.32 -19.89
C ASN A 171 -10.76 9.66 -19.18
N ALA A 172 -10.84 8.35 -18.94
CA ALA A 172 -9.78 7.59 -18.30
C ALA A 172 -8.49 7.58 -19.14
N GLU A 173 -7.34 7.76 -18.51
CA GLU A 173 -6.01 7.66 -19.15
C GLU A 173 -5.45 6.24 -19.06
N THR A 174 -5.87 5.47 -18.05
CA THR A 174 -5.47 4.08 -17.84
C THR A 174 -6.68 3.16 -17.67
N TRP A 175 -6.53 1.87 -17.98
CA TRP A 175 -7.61 0.88 -17.76
C TRP A 175 -8.06 0.83 -16.29
N LYS A 176 -7.13 1.07 -15.35
CA LYS A 176 -7.41 1.08 -13.91
C LYS A 176 -8.32 2.22 -13.47
N GLU A 177 -8.24 3.38 -14.12
CA GLU A 177 -9.07 4.54 -13.80
C GLU A 177 -10.55 4.31 -14.08
N PHE A 178 -10.89 3.40 -15.00
CA PHE A 178 -12.29 2.98 -15.11
C PHE A 178 -12.76 2.42 -13.76
N GLY A 179 -11.94 1.61 -13.09
CA GLY A 179 -12.30 0.88 -11.88
C GLY A 179 -13.26 -0.27 -12.16
N MET A 180 -13.62 -1.01 -11.12
CA MET A 180 -14.64 -2.06 -11.22
C MET A 180 -16.05 -1.44 -11.25
N PRO A 181 -16.94 -1.88 -12.14
CA PRO A 181 -18.33 -1.43 -12.16
C PRO A 181 -19.01 -1.74 -10.82
N ALA A 182 -19.50 -0.70 -10.14
CA ALA A 182 -20.36 -0.90 -8.98
C ALA A 182 -21.76 -1.28 -9.47
N GLU A 183 -22.16 -2.54 -9.27
CA GLU A 183 -23.57 -2.93 -9.42
C GLU A 183 -24.36 -2.34 -8.24
N HIS A 184 -24.68 -1.04 -8.35
CA HIS A 184 -25.59 -0.38 -7.42
C HIS A 184 -27.01 -0.86 -7.68
N PHE A 185 -27.34 -2.00 -7.10
CA PHE A 185 -28.69 -2.56 -7.15
C PHE A 185 -29.74 -1.57 -6.62
N ALA A 186 -29.35 -0.65 -5.74
CA ALA A 186 -30.29 0.13 -4.96
C ALA A 186 -30.91 1.35 -5.68
N ARG A 187 -30.20 2.17 -6.49
CA ARG A 187 -30.74 3.54 -6.76
C ARG A 187 -30.44 4.24 -8.09
N ARG A 188 -29.53 3.76 -8.94
CA ARG A 188 -29.34 4.36 -10.27
C ARG A 188 -29.02 3.27 -11.29
N PRO A 189 -29.60 3.30 -12.50
CA PRO A 189 -29.07 2.50 -13.59
C PRO A 189 -27.61 2.93 -13.78
N ALA A 190 -26.66 2.06 -13.46
CA ALA A 190 -25.25 2.31 -13.74
C ALA A 190 -25.09 2.60 -15.24
N ARG A 191 -24.07 3.37 -15.67
CA ARG A 191 -23.89 3.78 -17.08
C ARG A 191 -24.16 2.57 -17.98
N ALA A 192 -25.27 2.59 -18.73
CA ALA A 192 -25.92 1.36 -19.15
C ALA A 192 -24.99 0.46 -19.97
N ALA A 193 -24.17 1.07 -20.84
CA ALA A 193 -23.16 0.35 -21.62
C ALA A 193 -22.15 -0.41 -20.75
N ARG A 194 -21.59 0.26 -19.73
CA ARG A 194 -20.60 -0.34 -18.82
C ARG A 194 -21.19 -1.46 -17.97
N SER A 195 -22.45 -1.32 -17.56
CA SER A 195 -23.16 -2.34 -16.79
C SER A 195 -23.55 -3.56 -17.63
N LEU A 196 -23.84 -3.35 -18.91
CA LEU A 196 -24.06 -4.43 -19.88
C LEU A 196 -22.74 -5.19 -20.14
N ASP A 197 -21.65 -4.47 -20.34
CA ASP A 197 -20.34 -5.07 -20.60
C ASP A 197 -19.79 -5.79 -19.36
N TRP A 198 -20.03 -5.25 -18.16
CA TRP A 198 -19.77 -5.97 -16.90
C TRP A 198 -20.50 -7.30 -16.85
N ARG A 199 -21.80 -7.33 -17.19
CA ARG A 199 -22.59 -8.58 -17.20
C ARG A 199 -22.09 -9.57 -18.26
N ARG A 200 -21.68 -9.09 -19.44
CA ARG A 200 -21.04 -9.92 -20.46
C ARG A 200 -19.73 -10.51 -19.96
N PHE A 201 -18.93 -9.73 -19.23
CA PHE A 201 -17.74 -10.25 -18.58
C PHE A 201 -18.11 -11.35 -17.59
N LEU A 202 -19.10 -11.14 -16.73
CA LEU A 202 -19.56 -12.14 -15.75
C LEU A 202 -20.07 -13.43 -16.38
N SER A 203 -20.84 -13.35 -17.47
CA SER A 203 -21.38 -14.56 -18.13
C SER A 203 -20.30 -15.44 -18.75
N THR A 204 -19.09 -14.91 -18.98
CA THR A 204 -17.94 -15.69 -19.46
C THR A 204 -17.12 -16.33 -18.33
N ARG A 205 -17.45 -16.08 -17.06
CA ARG A 205 -16.68 -16.59 -15.92
C ARG A 205 -17.09 -18.02 -15.55
N THR A 206 -16.13 -18.78 -15.05
CA THR A 206 -16.36 -20.12 -14.53
C THR A 206 -17.26 -20.07 -13.28
N PRO A 207 -18.08 -21.10 -12.99
CA PRO A 207 -18.92 -21.17 -11.79
C PRO A 207 -18.20 -20.86 -10.46
N GLN A 208 -16.91 -21.19 -10.34
CA GLN A 208 -16.13 -20.91 -9.12
C GLN A 208 -15.85 -19.41 -8.90
N ARG A 209 -16.02 -18.58 -9.93
CA ARG A 209 -15.85 -17.12 -9.92
C ARG A 209 -17.18 -16.38 -9.84
N THR A 210 -18.28 -17.11 -9.80
CA THR A 210 -19.64 -16.58 -9.89
C THR A 210 -20.42 -16.98 -8.65
N GLY A 211 -21.01 -15.98 -8.01
CA GLY A 211 -21.96 -16.16 -6.92
C GLY A 211 -23.37 -15.81 -7.39
N VAL A 212 -24.31 -15.84 -6.46
CA VAL A 212 -25.69 -15.41 -6.70
C VAL A 212 -26.05 -14.33 -5.69
N LEU A 213 -26.84 -13.36 -6.12
CA LEU A 213 -27.42 -12.38 -5.21
C LEU A 213 -28.40 -13.08 -4.27
N ASP A 214 -28.12 -13.03 -2.97
CA ASP A 214 -29.01 -13.51 -1.92
C ASP A 214 -29.93 -12.36 -1.48
N LEU A 215 -31.25 -12.50 -1.62
CA LEU A 215 -32.20 -11.47 -1.26
C LEU A 215 -32.28 -11.29 0.27
N ASN A 216 -32.04 -12.37 1.04
CA ASN A 216 -31.99 -12.31 2.49
C ASN A 216 -30.83 -11.43 2.97
N ARG A 217 -29.72 -11.39 2.22
CA ARG A 217 -28.63 -10.43 2.48
C ARG A 217 -29.10 -8.98 2.39
N ILE A 218 -29.88 -8.65 1.37
CA ILE A 218 -30.38 -7.28 1.15
C ILE A 218 -31.37 -6.89 2.26
N VAL A 219 -32.23 -7.83 2.65
CA VAL A 219 -33.14 -7.66 3.79
C VAL A 219 -32.34 -7.43 5.06
N PHE A 220 -31.32 -8.24 5.33
CA PHE A 220 -30.45 -8.07 6.48
C PHE A 220 -29.77 -6.69 6.50
N ASP A 221 -29.14 -6.27 5.39
CA ASP A 221 -28.48 -4.97 5.28
C ASP A 221 -29.47 -3.80 5.49
N PHE A 222 -30.70 -3.93 4.98
CA PHE A 222 -31.78 -2.98 5.23
C PHE A 222 -32.17 -2.91 6.71
N LEU A 223 -32.36 -4.07 7.34
CA LEU A 223 -32.78 -4.15 8.74
C LEU A 223 -31.69 -3.63 9.69
N VAL A 224 -30.43 -3.99 9.44
CA VAL A 224 -29.29 -3.48 10.22
C VAL A 224 -29.16 -1.97 10.04
N SER A 225 -29.25 -1.45 8.82
CA SER A 225 -29.12 0.00 8.57
C SER A 225 -30.31 0.83 9.10
N THR A 226 -31.50 0.22 9.22
CA THR A 226 -32.73 0.92 9.64
C THR A 226 -33.01 0.77 11.14
N TYR A 227 -32.83 -0.43 11.68
CA TYR A 227 -33.19 -0.78 13.06
C TYR A 227 -31.98 -1.10 13.93
N GLY A 228 -30.83 -1.42 13.35
CA GLY A 228 -29.60 -1.73 14.08
C GLY A 228 -29.55 -3.15 14.65
N ASN A 229 -30.62 -3.62 15.31
CA ASN A 229 -30.69 -4.97 15.90
C ASN A 229 -32.13 -5.50 15.96
N ALA A 230 -32.25 -6.81 16.24
CA ALA A 230 -33.54 -7.50 16.34
C ALA A 230 -34.48 -6.96 17.43
N SER A 231 -33.95 -6.55 18.59
CA SER A 231 -34.76 -6.00 19.68
C SER A 231 -35.47 -4.70 19.30
N ARG A 232 -34.78 -3.82 18.57
CA ARG A 232 -35.36 -2.57 18.07
C ARG A 232 -36.35 -2.78 16.93
N LEU A 233 -36.14 -3.82 16.12
CA LEU A 233 -37.14 -4.25 15.15
C LEU A 233 -38.43 -4.71 15.85
N GLU A 234 -38.31 -5.56 16.89
CA GLU A 234 -39.46 -6.02 17.68
C GLU A 234 -40.19 -4.85 18.35
N GLU A 235 -39.47 -3.91 18.96
CA GLU A 235 -40.06 -2.72 19.61
C GLU A 235 -40.93 -1.89 18.65
N LEU A 236 -40.48 -1.72 17.41
CA LEU A 236 -41.11 -0.84 16.44
C LEU A 236 -42.16 -1.52 15.56
N THR A 237 -42.08 -2.84 15.37
CA THR A 237 -42.96 -3.58 14.45
C THR A 237 -43.83 -4.62 15.15
N GLY A 238 -43.50 -5.01 16.38
CA GLY A 238 -44.08 -6.16 17.06
C GLY A 238 -43.64 -7.52 16.50
N PHE A 239 -42.80 -7.54 15.47
CA PHE A 239 -42.28 -8.77 14.86
C PHE A 239 -41.21 -9.39 15.75
N ARG A 240 -41.47 -10.60 16.23
CA ARG A 240 -40.52 -11.34 17.07
C ARG A 240 -39.48 -12.05 16.22
N ALA A 241 -38.29 -11.46 16.11
CA ALA A 241 -37.13 -12.08 15.51
C ALA A 241 -36.08 -12.40 16.59
N THR A 242 -35.60 -13.64 16.64
CA THR A 242 -34.45 -13.98 17.49
C THR A 242 -33.14 -13.41 16.94
N SER A 243 -33.09 -13.19 15.62
CA SER A 243 -31.94 -12.64 14.92
C SER A 243 -32.39 -12.00 13.60
N LEU A 244 -31.71 -10.93 13.18
CA LEU A 244 -32.00 -10.29 11.90
C LEU A 244 -31.62 -11.15 10.69
N THR A 245 -30.66 -12.07 10.81
CA THR A 245 -30.26 -12.99 9.71
C THR A 245 -31.36 -13.97 9.33
N ARG A 246 -32.34 -14.18 10.21
CA ARG A 246 -33.46 -15.10 10.01
C ARG A 246 -34.71 -14.45 9.42
N VAL A 247 -34.72 -13.11 9.31
CA VAL A 247 -35.82 -12.39 8.68
C VAL A 247 -35.67 -12.53 7.18
N ARG A 248 -36.65 -13.17 6.53
CA ARG A 248 -36.60 -13.40 5.08
C ARG A 248 -37.40 -12.34 4.35
N TYR A 249 -37.17 -12.22 3.05
CA TYR A 249 -37.98 -11.32 2.23
C TYR A 249 -39.47 -11.69 2.24
N GLU A 250 -39.81 -12.98 2.34
CA GLU A 250 -41.21 -13.40 2.44
C GLU A 250 -41.94 -12.79 3.65
N ASP A 251 -41.23 -12.46 4.74
CA ASP A 251 -41.83 -11.78 5.89
C ASP A 251 -42.17 -10.31 5.60
N ILE A 252 -41.44 -9.68 4.68
CA ILE A 252 -41.75 -8.33 4.18
C ILE A 252 -42.93 -8.41 3.21
N GLU A 253 -42.86 -9.30 2.21
CA GLU A 253 -43.89 -9.46 1.16
C GLU A 253 -45.27 -9.83 1.73
N THR A 254 -45.31 -10.65 2.79
CA THR A 254 -46.58 -11.03 3.44
C THR A 254 -47.11 -9.97 4.41
N GLY A 255 -46.44 -8.81 4.52
CA GLY A 255 -46.84 -7.71 5.39
C GLY A 255 -46.64 -7.98 6.89
N ARG A 256 -45.90 -9.04 7.28
CA ARG A 256 -45.72 -9.41 8.70
C ARG A 256 -44.95 -8.38 9.50
N LEU A 257 -44.06 -7.63 8.85
CA LEU A 257 -43.32 -6.52 9.47
C LEU A 257 -44.08 -5.18 9.43
N GLY A 258 -45.23 -5.13 8.76
CA GLY A 258 -46.05 -3.94 8.57
C GLY A 258 -45.74 -3.16 7.28
N ILE A 259 -46.77 -2.48 6.77
CA ILE A 259 -46.77 -1.78 5.48
C ILE A 259 -45.68 -0.70 5.40
N GLU A 260 -45.37 -0.02 6.51
CA GLU A 260 -44.32 1.01 6.50
C GLU A 260 -42.93 0.39 6.28
N VAL A 261 -42.68 -0.80 6.82
CA VAL A 261 -41.38 -1.48 6.64
C VAL A 261 -41.22 -1.94 5.21
N GLU A 262 -42.26 -2.51 4.63
CA GLU A 262 -42.32 -2.88 3.22
C GLU A 262 -42.08 -1.67 2.32
N ARG A 263 -42.77 -0.55 2.59
CA ARG A 263 -42.57 0.71 1.88
C ARG A 263 -41.14 1.19 1.96
N GLN A 264 -40.56 1.24 3.17
CA GLN A 264 -39.19 1.68 3.36
C GLN A 264 -38.19 0.74 2.67
N PHE A 265 -38.43 -0.56 2.65
CA PHE A 265 -37.62 -1.52 1.94
C PHE A 265 -37.60 -1.22 0.44
N TYR A 266 -38.76 -1.08 -0.21
CA TYR A 266 -38.84 -0.75 -1.63
C TYR A 266 -38.22 0.60 -1.98
N LEU A 267 -38.43 1.61 -1.14
CA LEU A 267 -37.88 2.95 -1.37
C LEU A 267 -36.37 3.02 -1.17
N ARG A 268 -35.83 2.25 -0.22
CA ARG A 268 -34.45 2.47 0.26
C ARG A 268 -33.47 1.38 -0.11
N ALA A 269 -33.91 0.13 -0.20
CA ALA A 269 -33.03 -1.03 -0.23
C ALA A 269 -33.34 -2.02 -1.36
N ALA A 270 -34.60 -2.11 -1.82
CA ALA A 270 -34.99 -3.06 -2.83
C ALA A 270 -34.17 -2.85 -4.12
N PRO A 271 -33.61 -3.92 -4.67
CA PRO A 271 -32.80 -3.82 -5.85
C PRO A 271 -33.71 -3.62 -7.08
N LEU A 272 -33.72 -2.41 -7.66
CA LEU A 272 -34.65 -2.03 -8.74
C LEU A 272 -34.65 -2.98 -9.94
N ARG A 273 -33.53 -3.67 -10.19
CA ARG A 273 -33.39 -4.70 -11.25
C ARG A 273 -34.31 -5.91 -11.03
N PHE A 274 -34.57 -6.27 -9.78
CA PHE A 274 -35.42 -7.40 -9.43
C PHE A 274 -36.83 -6.97 -9.04
N VAL A 275 -37.10 -5.67 -8.94
CA VAL A 275 -38.46 -5.18 -8.76
C VAL A 275 -39.27 -5.47 -10.03
N ALA A 276 -40.40 -6.13 -9.85
CA ALA A 276 -41.36 -6.44 -10.89
C ALA A 276 -42.72 -5.81 -10.56
N LEU A 277 -43.34 -5.21 -11.57
CA LEU A 277 -44.66 -4.60 -11.47
C LEU A 277 -45.77 -5.56 -11.88
N ASP A 278 -46.88 -5.54 -11.14
CA ASP A 278 -48.14 -6.12 -11.59
C ASP A 278 -48.84 -5.15 -12.57
N LEU A 279 -48.66 -5.40 -13.87
CA LEU A 279 -49.20 -4.53 -14.92
C LEU A 279 -50.74 -4.56 -15.02
N ASP A 280 -51.38 -5.52 -14.37
CA ASP A 280 -52.84 -5.67 -14.33
C ASP A 280 -53.47 -4.90 -13.16
N HIS A 281 -52.66 -4.30 -12.28
CA HIS A 281 -53.14 -3.53 -11.13
C HIS A 281 -53.95 -2.29 -11.57
N PRO A 282 -55.17 -2.09 -11.04
CA PRO A 282 -56.13 -1.10 -11.55
C PRO A 282 -55.61 0.34 -11.49
N ASP A 283 -54.87 0.68 -10.43
CA ASP A 283 -54.40 2.05 -10.20
C ASP A 283 -53.04 2.37 -10.83
N LEU A 284 -52.34 1.36 -11.37
CA LEU A 284 -50.95 1.51 -11.80
C LEU A 284 -50.82 2.39 -13.05
N ARG A 285 -51.71 2.22 -14.03
CA ARG A 285 -51.68 3.00 -15.28
C ARG A 285 -51.95 4.48 -15.05
N GLY A 286 -52.90 4.80 -14.16
CA GLY A 286 -53.21 6.18 -13.79
C GLY A 286 -52.07 6.86 -13.04
N ALA A 287 -51.38 6.13 -12.17
CA ALA A 287 -50.19 6.60 -11.48
C ALA A 287 -49.03 6.88 -12.47
N TRP A 288 -48.74 5.94 -13.38
CA TRP A 288 -47.67 6.10 -14.37
C TRP A 288 -47.87 7.32 -15.28
N GLN A 289 -49.10 7.56 -15.75
CA GLN A 289 -49.41 8.74 -16.57
C GLN A 289 -49.20 10.06 -15.82
N ARG A 290 -49.43 10.09 -14.49
CA ARG A 290 -49.12 11.28 -13.68
C ARG A 290 -47.62 11.53 -13.64
N THR A 291 -46.82 10.48 -13.41
CA THR A 291 -45.34 10.59 -13.39
C THR A 291 -44.77 11.04 -14.73
N LEU A 292 -45.33 10.57 -15.86
CA LEU A 292 -44.91 11.01 -17.20
C LEU A 292 -45.19 12.50 -17.42
N ARG A 293 -46.39 12.97 -17.03
CA ARG A 293 -46.77 14.38 -17.11
C ARG A 293 -45.87 15.27 -16.25
N GLU A 294 -45.54 14.84 -15.03
CA GLU A 294 -44.61 15.57 -14.15
C GLU A 294 -43.16 15.58 -14.66
N ALA A 295 -42.77 14.60 -15.47
CA ALA A 295 -41.42 14.47 -16.03
C ALA A 295 -41.26 15.16 -17.39
N ASP A 296 -42.32 15.79 -17.92
CA ASP A 296 -42.40 16.34 -19.28
C ASP A 296 -41.96 15.31 -20.34
N LYS A 297 -42.66 14.17 -20.36
CA LYS A 297 -42.36 13.04 -21.24
C LYS A 297 -43.60 12.64 -22.04
N PRO A 298 -43.40 12.05 -23.24
CA PRO A 298 -44.50 11.58 -24.06
C PRO A 298 -45.42 10.60 -23.32
N ASP A 299 -46.74 10.84 -23.38
CA ASP A 299 -47.77 10.01 -22.74
C ASP A 299 -47.85 8.59 -23.32
N ASP A 300 -47.23 8.33 -24.47
CA ASP A 300 -47.12 7.01 -25.13
C ASP A 300 -45.95 6.16 -24.61
N THR A 301 -45.18 6.66 -23.64
CA THR A 301 -44.08 5.89 -23.03
C THR A 301 -44.61 4.66 -22.30
N VAL A 302 -44.29 3.48 -22.83
CA VAL A 302 -44.79 2.19 -22.31
C VAL A 302 -44.24 1.88 -20.92
N LEU A 303 -45.13 1.64 -19.96
CA LEU A 303 -44.77 1.06 -18.66
C LEU A 303 -44.39 -0.41 -18.85
N THR A 304 -43.22 -0.77 -18.34
CA THR A 304 -42.67 -2.13 -18.46
C THR A 304 -42.68 -2.81 -17.10
N ARG A 305 -42.85 -4.14 -17.12
CA ARG A 305 -42.87 -4.97 -15.90
C ARG A 305 -41.59 -4.87 -15.08
N ARG A 306 -40.45 -4.65 -15.73
CA ARG A 306 -39.12 -4.53 -15.11
C ARG A 306 -38.43 -3.28 -15.63
N ILE A 307 -37.37 -2.85 -14.95
CA ILE A 307 -36.60 -1.68 -15.35
C ILE A 307 -36.14 -1.75 -16.82
N PRO A 308 -36.45 -0.74 -17.67
CA PRO A 308 -35.99 -0.67 -19.05
C PRO A 308 -34.45 -0.59 -19.18
N GLU A 309 -33.90 -1.04 -20.30
CA GLU A 309 -32.46 -0.88 -20.59
C GLU A 309 -32.07 0.56 -20.97
N ALA A 310 -33.00 1.30 -21.58
CA ALA A 310 -32.77 2.68 -22.02
C ALA A 310 -32.58 3.63 -20.81
N PRO A 311 -31.43 4.31 -20.66
CA PRO A 311 -31.10 5.07 -19.44
C PRO A 311 -32.15 6.13 -19.05
N LYS A 312 -32.68 6.84 -20.05
CA LYS A 312 -33.68 7.90 -19.83
C LYS A 312 -35.00 7.33 -19.31
N THR A 313 -35.47 6.24 -19.91
CA THR A 313 -36.70 5.54 -19.50
C THR A 313 -36.50 4.85 -18.16
N ALA A 314 -35.34 4.24 -17.91
CA ALA A 314 -34.97 3.62 -16.64
C ALA A 314 -34.97 4.61 -15.47
N ALA A 315 -34.51 5.86 -15.70
CA ALA A 315 -34.53 6.90 -14.68
C ALA A 315 -35.96 7.32 -14.29
N ILE A 316 -36.86 7.44 -15.27
CA ILE A 316 -38.28 7.78 -15.03
C ILE A 316 -38.99 6.60 -14.33
N TRP A 317 -38.75 5.38 -14.80
CA TRP A 317 -39.26 4.16 -14.17
C TRP A 317 -38.80 4.07 -12.71
N SER A 318 -37.51 4.32 -12.44
CA SER A 318 -36.98 4.36 -11.07
C SER A 318 -37.63 5.43 -10.20
N ARG A 319 -37.92 6.61 -10.74
CA ARG A 319 -38.64 7.67 -10.01
C ARG A 319 -40.07 7.22 -9.69
N PHE A 320 -40.77 6.63 -10.65
CA PHE A 320 -42.13 6.13 -10.47
C PHE A 320 -42.26 5.14 -9.30
N ILE A 321 -41.35 4.17 -9.22
CA ILE A 321 -41.29 3.22 -8.09
C ILE A 321 -41.12 3.93 -6.74
N GLN A 322 -40.42 5.07 -6.72
CA GLN A 322 -40.10 5.80 -5.49
C GLN A 322 -41.19 6.80 -5.06
N THR A 323 -42.07 7.21 -5.96
CA THR A 323 -43.04 8.29 -5.69
C THR A 323 -44.48 7.82 -5.80
N ASP A 324 -44.87 7.36 -6.99
CA ASP A 324 -46.28 7.28 -7.38
C ASP A 324 -46.79 5.83 -7.50
N CYS A 325 -45.90 4.84 -7.52
CA CYS A 325 -46.28 3.43 -7.65
C CYS A 325 -47.03 2.94 -6.39
N PRO A 326 -48.23 2.32 -6.55
CA PRO A 326 -48.89 1.58 -5.48
C PRO A 326 -48.00 0.47 -4.93
N LEU A 327 -47.99 0.27 -3.61
CA LEU A 327 -47.12 -0.71 -2.94
C LEU A 327 -47.51 -2.15 -3.25
N ASP A 328 -48.81 -2.41 -3.31
CA ASP A 328 -49.42 -3.70 -3.66
C ASP A 328 -49.19 -4.10 -5.12
N ALA A 329 -48.77 -3.16 -5.98
CA ALA A 329 -48.34 -3.45 -7.34
C ALA A 329 -46.84 -3.82 -7.44
N LEU A 330 -46.07 -3.75 -6.35
CA LEU A 330 -44.64 -4.04 -6.30
C LEU A 330 -44.37 -5.48 -5.82
N GLY A 331 -43.50 -6.19 -6.54
CA GLY A 331 -42.93 -7.46 -6.09
C GLY A 331 -41.43 -7.56 -6.39
N ILE A 332 -40.76 -8.57 -5.85
CA ILE A 332 -39.37 -8.89 -6.19
C ILE A 332 -39.26 -10.27 -6.83
N VAL A 333 -38.49 -10.33 -7.92
CA VAL A 333 -38.03 -11.56 -8.55
C VAL A 333 -37.02 -12.23 -7.62
N ARG A 334 -37.44 -13.31 -6.97
CA ARG A 334 -36.64 -14.05 -5.99
C ARG A 334 -35.61 -14.97 -6.67
N PRO A 335 -34.30 -14.74 -6.51
CA PRO A 335 -33.27 -15.67 -6.96
C PRO A 335 -33.42 -17.06 -6.33
N GLU A 336 -33.91 -17.11 -5.09
CA GLU A 336 -34.17 -18.34 -4.32
C GLU A 336 -35.19 -19.22 -5.02
N THR A 337 -36.18 -18.64 -5.71
CA THR A 337 -37.18 -19.41 -6.45
C THR A 337 -36.55 -20.23 -7.57
N ALA A 338 -35.59 -19.65 -8.31
CA ALA A 338 -34.89 -20.39 -9.36
C ALA A 338 -34.06 -21.57 -8.80
N TRP A 339 -33.41 -21.37 -7.65
CA TRP A 339 -32.66 -22.43 -6.97
C TRP A 339 -33.58 -23.54 -6.48
N ARG A 340 -34.70 -23.19 -5.82
CA ARG A 340 -35.68 -24.13 -5.27
C ARG A 340 -36.33 -24.97 -6.38
N SER A 341 -36.78 -24.34 -7.48
CA SER A 341 -37.35 -25.05 -8.62
C SER A 341 -36.34 -25.99 -9.29
N PHE A 342 -35.07 -25.58 -9.43
CA PHE A 342 -34.03 -26.46 -9.94
C PHE A 342 -33.83 -27.71 -9.08
N LEU A 343 -33.84 -27.56 -7.75
CA LEU A 343 -33.73 -28.70 -6.84
C LEU A 343 -34.97 -29.60 -6.90
N GLU A 344 -36.16 -29.00 -7.01
CA GLU A 344 -37.42 -29.72 -7.16
C GLU A 344 -37.44 -30.56 -8.44
N ASP A 345 -37.09 -29.96 -9.59
CA ASP A 345 -37.00 -30.66 -10.88
C ASP A 345 -36.00 -31.82 -10.85
N ARG A 346 -34.89 -31.63 -10.12
CA ARG A 346 -33.81 -32.61 -10.08
C ARG A 346 -34.09 -33.79 -9.15
N TYR A 347 -34.64 -33.53 -7.98
CA TYR A 347 -34.80 -34.55 -6.94
C TYR A 347 -36.24 -35.07 -6.86
N GLY A 348 -37.24 -34.31 -7.30
CA GLY A 348 -38.67 -34.67 -7.28
C GLY A 348 -39.29 -34.75 -5.89
N SER A 349 -38.50 -34.99 -4.83
CA SER A 349 -38.95 -34.97 -3.45
C SER A 349 -37.91 -34.36 -2.49
N VAL A 350 -38.40 -33.74 -1.42
CA VAL A 350 -37.54 -33.15 -0.38
C VAL A 350 -36.76 -34.23 0.36
N THR A 351 -37.32 -35.45 0.49
CA THR A 351 -36.63 -36.57 1.13
C THR A 351 -35.38 -37.00 0.36
N SER A 352 -35.43 -37.06 -0.97
CA SER A 352 -34.26 -37.35 -1.80
C SER A 352 -33.22 -36.22 -1.77
N LEU A 353 -33.68 -34.97 -1.73
CA LEU A 353 -32.80 -33.81 -1.57
C LEU A 353 -32.07 -33.86 -0.23
N ASN A 354 -32.80 -34.09 0.87
CA ASN A 354 -32.24 -34.23 2.22
C ASN A 354 -31.23 -35.38 2.31
N ALA A 355 -31.48 -36.50 1.64
CA ALA A 355 -30.53 -37.61 1.58
C ALA A 355 -29.24 -37.24 0.83
N ALA A 356 -29.33 -36.44 -0.24
CA ALA A 356 -28.19 -36.00 -1.03
C ALA A 356 -27.38 -34.88 -0.35
N HIS A 357 -28.06 -33.88 0.22
CA HIS A 357 -27.44 -32.70 0.83
C HIS A 357 -27.13 -32.88 2.32
N GLY A 358 -27.66 -33.93 2.96
CA GLY A 358 -27.49 -34.14 4.40
C GLY A 358 -28.29 -33.16 5.26
N THR A 359 -29.41 -32.68 4.74
CA THR A 359 -30.26 -31.68 5.37
C THR A 359 -31.52 -32.32 5.96
N SER A 360 -32.28 -31.55 6.72
CA SER A 360 -33.54 -31.95 7.33
C SER A 360 -34.63 -30.93 7.02
N TRP A 361 -34.77 -30.59 5.73
CA TRP A 361 -35.78 -29.65 5.26
C TRP A 361 -37.15 -30.31 5.20
N ASP A 362 -38.20 -29.59 5.61
CA ASP A 362 -39.57 -30.10 5.53
C ASP A 362 -40.15 -29.88 4.14
N ARG A 363 -39.76 -28.77 3.49
CA ARG A 363 -40.20 -28.40 2.14
C ARG A 363 -39.05 -27.88 1.28
N PHE A 364 -39.27 -27.79 -0.04
CA PHE A 364 -38.27 -27.20 -0.94
C PHE A 364 -38.03 -25.70 -0.63
N GLU A 365 -39.01 -24.99 -0.06
CA GLU A 365 -38.87 -23.60 0.34
C GLU A 365 -37.84 -23.38 1.46
N ASP A 366 -37.51 -24.42 2.22
CA ASP A 366 -36.49 -24.36 3.26
C ASP A 366 -35.07 -24.51 2.71
N ALA A 367 -34.91 -24.85 1.42
CA ALA A 367 -33.62 -24.97 0.77
C ALA A 367 -32.93 -23.60 0.65
N ASP A 368 -31.93 -23.39 1.49
CA ASP A 368 -31.16 -22.15 1.59
C ASP A 368 -30.07 -22.07 0.51
N ILE A 369 -30.20 -21.08 -0.37
CA ILE A 369 -29.24 -20.80 -1.46
C ILE A 369 -27.88 -20.31 -0.93
N GLY A 370 -27.88 -19.49 0.13
CA GLY A 370 -26.68 -18.88 0.71
C GLY A 370 -25.80 -19.92 1.37
N ARG A 371 -26.37 -20.79 2.22
CA ARG A 371 -25.61 -21.90 2.82
C ARG A 371 -25.07 -22.86 1.76
N SER A 372 -25.89 -23.20 0.76
CA SER A 372 -25.48 -24.08 -0.34
C SER A 372 -24.29 -23.50 -1.13
N MET A 373 -24.32 -22.18 -1.39
CA MET A 373 -23.22 -21.45 -2.00
C MET A 373 -21.92 -21.60 -1.18
N VAL A 374 -21.96 -21.28 0.12
CA VAL A 374 -20.75 -21.35 0.97
C VAL A 374 -20.16 -22.76 1.02
N VAL A 375 -20.99 -23.80 1.12
CA VAL A 375 -20.55 -25.21 1.11
C VAL A 375 -19.95 -25.60 -0.24
N ALA A 376 -20.55 -25.19 -1.36
CA ALA A 376 -20.02 -25.42 -2.70
C ALA A 376 -18.66 -24.74 -2.93
N HIS A 377 -18.47 -23.54 -2.36
CA HIS A 377 -17.20 -22.83 -2.41
C HIS A 377 -16.15 -23.46 -1.49
N TYR A 378 -16.56 -24.04 -0.35
CA TYR A 378 -15.65 -24.83 0.49
C TYR A 378 -15.13 -26.07 -0.26
N ASP A 379 -15.98 -26.76 -1.03
CA ASP A 379 -15.55 -27.89 -1.88
C ASP A 379 -14.50 -27.46 -2.92
N SER A 380 -14.78 -26.35 -3.62
CA SER A 380 -13.86 -25.77 -4.60
C SER A 380 -12.54 -25.29 -3.96
N PHE A 381 -12.62 -24.78 -2.74
CA PHE A 381 -11.46 -24.40 -1.93
C PHE A 381 -10.56 -25.60 -1.63
N LEU A 382 -11.12 -26.73 -1.19
CA LEU A 382 -10.34 -27.93 -0.84
C LEU A 382 -9.53 -28.45 -2.04
N MET A 383 -10.08 -28.35 -3.25
CA MET A 383 -9.39 -28.74 -4.49
C MET A 383 -8.21 -27.81 -4.85
N SER A 384 -8.20 -26.58 -4.32
CA SER A 384 -7.24 -25.53 -4.72
C SER A 384 -6.42 -24.93 -3.57
N LYS A 385 -6.59 -25.41 -2.33
CA LYS A 385 -6.01 -24.83 -1.10
C LYS A 385 -4.50 -24.62 -1.15
N ALA A 386 -3.74 -25.56 -1.71
CA ALA A 386 -2.28 -25.44 -1.82
C ALA A 386 -1.88 -24.29 -2.74
N ARG A 387 -2.57 -24.15 -3.89
CA ARG A 387 -2.37 -23.04 -4.84
C ARG A 387 -2.79 -21.71 -4.22
N LEU A 388 -3.89 -21.68 -3.49
CA LEU A 388 -4.37 -20.48 -2.79
C LEU A 388 -3.37 -20.03 -1.71
N ARG A 389 -2.88 -20.94 -0.87
CA ARG A 389 -1.86 -20.64 0.14
C ARG A 389 -0.60 -20.05 -0.49
N TRP A 390 -0.10 -20.65 -1.57
CA TRP A 390 1.05 -20.11 -2.30
C TRP A 390 0.75 -18.72 -2.89
N ARG A 391 -0.44 -18.53 -3.48
CA ARG A 391 -0.88 -17.24 -4.02
C ARG A 391 -0.85 -16.16 -2.94
N TYR A 392 -1.39 -16.41 -1.76
CA TYR A 392 -1.37 -15.47 -0.63
C TYR A 392 0.05 -15.13 -0.15
N LEU A 393 0.96 -16.11 -0.11
CA LEU A 393 2.35 -15.89 0.30
C LEU A 393 3.11 -14.97 -0.65
N VAL A 394 2.81 -15.01 -1.96
CA VAL A 394 3.61 -14.31 -2.97
C VAL A 394 2.93 -13.09 -3.60
N HIS A 395 1.60 -12.98 -3.53
CA HIS A 395 0.84 -11.98 -4.27
C HIS A 395 1.32 -10.56 -3.95
N ASN A 396 1.35 -10.19 -2.67
CA ASN A 396 1.74 -8.83 -2.26
C ASN A 396 3.15 -8.47 -2.74
N PHE A 397 4.11 -9.40 -2.63
CA PHE A 397 5.47 -9.22 -3.14
C PHE A 397 5.51 -9.06 -4.65
N LYS A 398 4.74 -9.85 -5.41
CA LYS A 398 4.65 -9.71 -6.87
C LYS A 398 4.08 -8.34 -7.26
N THR A 399 3.04 -7.89 -6.57
CA THR A 399 2.41 -6.59 -6.81
C THR A 399 3.39 -5.44 -6.55
N VAL A 400 4.11 -5.48 -5.41
CA VAL A 400 5.16 -4.50 -5.10
C VAL A 400 6.29 -4.54 -6.13
N LEU A 401 6.80 -5.71 -6.48
CA LEU A 401 7.88 -5.83 -7.46
C LEU A 401 7.45 -5.32 -8.84
N GLY A 402 6.20 -5.57 -9.23
CA GLY A 402 5.60 -4.97 -10.42
C GLY A 402 5.54 -3.44 -10.33
N PHE A 403 5.13 -2.90 -9.19
CA PHE A 403 5.12 -1.45 -8.95
C PHE A 403 6.53 -0.84 -9.04
N VAL A 404 7.53 -1.45 -8.41
CA VAL A 404 8.93 -0.99 -8.45
C VAL A 404 9.51 -1.09 -9.85
N ALA A 405 9.15 -2.12 -10.61
CA ALA A 405 9.58 -2.29 -12.00
C ALA A 405 8.99 -1.22 -12.94
N VAL A 406 7.70 -0.90 -12.79
CA VAL A 406 7.04 0.17 -13.55
C VAL A 406 7.66 1.53 -13.22
N HIS A 407 7.95 1.79 -11.95
CA HIS A 407 8.60 3.02 -11.49
C HIS A 407 10.13 2.93 -11.53
N GLY A 408 10.70 2.21 -12.52
CA GLY A 408 12.14 1.94 -12.63
C GLY A 408 13.03 3.19 -12.61
N ARG A 409 12.51 4.37 -12.99
CA ARG A 409 13.21 5.65 -12.84
C ARG A 409 13.55 5.94 -11.37
N ALA A 410 12.68 5.60 -10.43
CA ALA A 410 12.91 5.77 -8.99
C ALA A 410 14.14 4.98 -8.50
N MET A 411 14.26 3.74 -8.96
CA MET A 411 15.41 2.89 -8.64
C MET A 411 16.70 3.46 -9.25
N GLN A 412 16.64 3.97 -10.48
CA GLN A 412 17.77 4.62 -11.13
C GLN A 412 18.19 5.91 -10.42
N VAL A 413 17.24 6.78 -10.08
CA VAL A 413 17.49 8.02 -9.32
C VAL A 413 18.09 7.70 -7.96
N THR A 414 17.55 6.69 -7.26
CA THR A 414 18.08 6.26 -5.96
C THR A 414 19.49 5.71 -6.09
N LEU A 415 19.76 4.89 -7.10
CA LEU A 415 21.09 4.34 -7.35
C LEU A 415 22.10 5.45 -7.67
N ILE A 416 21.75 6.38 -8.56
CA ILE A 416 22.61 7.52 -8.91
C ILE A 416 22.85 8.39 -7.67
N TYR A 417 21.81 8.70 -6.91
CA TYR A 417 21.94 9.46 -5.67
C TYR A 417 22.90 8.79 -4.69
N VAL A 418 22.69 7.51 -4.41
CA VAL A 418 23.55 6.70 -3.54
C VAL A 418 25.00 6.70 -4.02
N LEU A 419 25.23 6.41 -5.31
CA LEU A 419 26.59 6.36 -5.88
C LEU A 419 27.28 7.71 -5.79
N LEU A 420 26.57 8.79 -6.08
CA LEU A 420 27.11 10.14 -5.98
C LEU A 420 27.40 10.51 -4.53
N THR A 421 26.51 10.21 -3.57
CA THR A 421 26.75 10.47 -2.14
C THR A 421 27.95 9.67 -1.61
N ILE A 422 28.11 8.40 -2.00
CA ILE A 422 29.28 7.61 -1.63
C ILE A 422 30.54 8.24 -2.25
N THR A 423 30.50 8.58 -3.53
CA THR A 423 31.65 9.15 -4.25
C THR A 423 32.07 10.48 -3.64
N THR A 424 31.14 11.38 -3.37
CA THR A 424 31.45 12.67 -2.74
C THR A 424 31.94 12.49 -1.30
N THR A 425 31.33 11.58 -0.54
CA THR A 425 31.79 11.26 0.84
C THR A 425 33.22 10.74 0.86
N LEU A 426 33.59 9.89 -0.10
CA LEU A 426 34.92 9.28 -0.20
C LEU A 426 35.96 10.15 -0.93
N THR A 427 35.58 11.32 -1.41
CA THR A 427 36.49 12.27 -2.06
C THR A 427 36.66 13.53 -1.22
N VAL A 428 35.57 14.24 -0.94
CA VAL A 428 35.58 15.53 -0.24
C VAL A 428 36.08 15.39 1.20
N ASN A 429 35.54 14.43 1.96
CA ASN A 429 35.89 14.29 3.37
C ASN A 429 37.35 13.84 3.57
N PRO A 430 37.87 12.81 2.84
CA PRO A 430 39.29 12.46 2.90
C PRO A 430 40.23 13.57 2.47
N LEU A 431 39.91 14.33 1.43
CA LEU A 431 40.78 15.44 1.00
C LEU A 431 40.86 16.54 2.07
N ALA A 432 39.72 16.91 2.66
CA ALA A 432 39.68 17.90 3.74
C ALA A 432 40.44 17.42 4.99
N ALA A 433 40.22 16.17 5.40
CA ALA A 433 40.90 15.55 6.52
C ALA A 433 42.41 15.41 6.29
N TYR A 434 42.82 15.00 5.09
CA TYR A 434 44.23 14.85 4.73
C TYR A 434 44.96 16.19 4.76
N ALA A 435 44.35 17.24 4.20
CA ALA A 435 44.93 18.58 4.25
C ALA A 435 45.18 19.05 5.69
N MET A 436 44.23 18.83 6.60
CA MET A 436 44.38 19.21 8.01
C MET A 436 45.41 18.36 8.76
N SER A 437 45.45 17.06 8.50
CA SER A 437 46.41 16.13 9.11
C SER A 437 47.84 16.44 8.65
N ARG A 438 48.05 16.56 7.34
CA ARG A 438 49.39 16.66 6.75
C ARG A 438 50.01 18.04 6.86
N PHE A 439 49.24 19.10 6.56
CA PHE A 439 49.75 20.47 6.58
C PHE A 439 49.74 21.12 7.98
N ARG A 440 49.23 20.40 9.00
CA ARG A 440 49.23 20.83 10.42
C ARG A 440 48.81 22.30 10.58
N LEU A 441 47.66 22.65 10.00
CA LEU A 441 47.15 24.02 10.08
C LEU A 441 47.00 24.43 11.56
N ARG A 442 47.48 25.61 11.93
CA ARG A 442 47.47 26.11 13.32
C ARG A 442 46.07 26.08 13.93
N GLU A 443 45.05 26.36 13.13
CA GLU A 443 43.65 26.47 13.55
C GLU A 443 42.85 25.17 13.38
N THR A 444 43.50 24.03 13.11
CA THR A 444 42.82 22.73 12.90
C THR A 444 41.85 22.40 14.04
N TYR A 445 42.23 22.67 15.29
CA TYR A 445 41.37 22.43 16.45
C TYR A 445 40.07 23.22 16.38
N HIS A 446 40.14 24.54 16.13
CA HIS A 446 38.97 25.40 16.05
C HIS A 446 38.06 25.04 14.87
N ILE A 447 38.64 24.68 13.72
CA ILE A 447 37.90 24.22 12.55
C ILE A 447 37.13 22.93 12.89
N LEU A 448 37.79 21.96 13.53
CA LEU A 448 37.15 20.71 13.93
C LEU A 448 36.05 20.93 14.98
N VAL A 449 36.29 21.78 15.98
CA VAL A 449 35.27 22.13 16.99
C VAL A 449 34.06 22.80 16.32
N PHE A 450 34.28 23.71 15.37
CA PHE A 450 33.20 24.32 14.60
C PHE A 450 32.41 23.29 13.79
N LEU A 451 33.10 22.40 13.07
CA LEU A 451 32.48 21.32 12.29
C LEU A 451 31.71 20.32 13.16
N LEU A 452 32.12 20.10 14.40
CA LEU A 452 31.40 19.27 15.37
C LEU A 452 30.21 20.03 15.97
N ALA A 453 30.35 21.33 16.22
CA ALA A 453 29.28 22.17 16.75
C ALA A 453 28.08 22.25 15.81
N THR A 454 28.29 22.21 14.48
CA THR A 454 27.17 22.17 13.52
C THR A 454 26.33 20.89 13.63
N MET A 455 26.88 19.81 14.20
CA MET A 455 26.14 18.57 14.46
C MET A 455 25.28 18.61 15.73
N ALA A 456 25.44 19.65 16.56
CA ALA A 456 24.55 19.85 17.70
C ALA A 456 23.13 20.23 17.24
N PHE A 457 22.98 20.75 16.03
CA PHE A 457 21.69 21.05 15.44
C PHE A 457 21.06 19.77 14.87
N PRO A 458 19.80 19.45 15.23
CA PRO A 458 19.07 18.35 14.60
C PRO A 458 18.93 18.56 13.10
N GLY A 459 19.06 17.48 12.31
CA GLY A 459 18.95 17.57 10.85
C GLY A 459 17.60 18.13 10.39
N GLU A 460 16.54 17.84 11.14
CA GLU A 460 15.17 18.30 10.89
C GLU A 460 15.05 19.83 11.02
N VAL A 461 15.80 20.45 11.94
CA VAL A 461 15.83 21.91 12.11
C VAL A 461 16.54 22.58 10.93
N LEU A 462 17.59 21.94 10.40
CA LEU A 462 18.34 22.43 9.25
C LEU A 462 17.61 22.18 7.92
N MET A 463 16.49 21.47 7.92
CA MET A 463 15.78 21.07 6.71
C MET A 463 15.16 22.27 5.96
N ILE A 464 14.51 23.19 6.68
CA ILE A 464 13.94 24.41 6.08
C ILE A 464 15.05 25.32 5.51
N PRO A 465 16.11 25.67 6.26
CA PRO A 465 17.22 26.44 5.70
C PRO A 465 17.87 25.75 4.50
N SER A 466 18.04 24.43 4.54
CA SER A 466 18.61 23.66 3.42
C SER A 466 17.70 23.70 2.20
N PHE A 467 16.38 23.57 2.38
CA PHE A 467 15.42 23.71 1.28
C PHE A 467 15.50 25.10 0.64
N LEU A 468 15.53 26.18 1.44
CA LEU A 468 15.68 27.54 0.93
C LEU A 468 16.99 27.72 0.16
N LEU A 469 18.10 27.19 0.68
CA LEU A 469 19.40 27.20 0.01
C LEU A 469 19.34 26.50 -1.35
N ILE A 470 18.64 25.37 -1.46
CA ILE A 470 18.49 24.65 -2.73
C ILE A 470 17.55 25.38 -3.70
N LYS A 471 16.48 25.99 -3.19
CA LYS A 471 15.51 26.73 -4.00
C LYS A 471 16.11 28.00 -4.62
N SER A 472 16.94 28.71 -3.87
CA SER A 472 17.62 29.93 -4.31
C SER A 472 19.13 29.81 -4.09
N PHE A 473 19.76 28.91 -4.83
CA PHE A 473 21.18 28.59 -4.65
C PHE A 473 22.06 29.75 -5.17
N PRO A 474 22.97 30.29 -4.33
CA PRO A 474 23.71 31.52 -4.63
C PRO A 474 24.94 31.29 -5.54
N LEU A 475 24.75 30.64 -6.69
CA LEU A 475 25.85 30.24 -7.57
C LEU A 475 26.69 31.44 -8.04
N GLY A 476 26.06 32.57 -8.39
CA GLY A 476 26.76 33.77 -8.82
C GLY A 476 27.66 34.35 -7.71
N GLN A 477 27.17 34.37 -6.47
CA GLN A 477 27.96 34.84 -5.32
C GLN A 477 29.16 33.91 -5.07
N ILE A 478 28.95 32.59 -5.13
CA ILE A 478 30.04 31.60 -4.98
C ILE A 478 31.10 31.77 -6.08
N ALA A 479 30.68 31.97 -7.34
CA ALA A 479 31.60 32.21 -8.44
C ALA A 479 32.45 33.47 -8.21
N ILE A 480 31.85 34.57 -7.72
CA ILE A 480 32.56 35.79 -7.35
C ILE A 480 33.58 35.52 -6.24
N VAL A 481 33.21 34.78 -5.20
CA VAL A 481 34.13 34.40 -4.12
C VAL A 481 35.32 33.63 -4.66
N VAL A 482 35.08 32.60 -5.48
CA VAL A 482 36.14 31.77 -6.06
C VAL A 482 37.05 32.59 -6.98
N LEU A 483 36.50 33.44 -7.84
CA LEU A 483 37.27 34.32 -8.72
C LEU A 483 38.12 35.31 -7.91
N CYS A 484 37.58 35.86 -6.82
CA CYS A 484 38.34 36.74 -5.91
C CYS A 484 39.48 36.00 -5.21
N LEU A 485 39.25 34.76 -4.76
CA LEU A 485 40.29 33.93 -4.13
C LEU A 485 41.39 33.55 -5.12
N LEU A 486 41.03 33.17 -6.35
CA LEU A 486 41.98 32.88 -7.43
C LEU A 486 42.76 34.14 -7.84
N GLY A 487 42.07 35.27 -7.96
CA GLY A 487 42.68 36.57 -8.24
C GLY A 487 43.66 36.98 -7.17
N PHE A 488 43.31 36.81 -5.89
CA PHE A 488 44.22 37.04 -4.76
C PHE A 488 45.44 36.12 -4.81
N ALA A 489 45.25 34.82 -5.10
CA ALA A 489 46.34 33.87 -5.22
C ALA A 489 47.29 34.22 -6.38
N ALA A 490 46.76 34.61 -7.53
CA ALA A 490 47.54 35.05 -8.69
C ALA A 490 48.29 36.36 -8.41
N LEU A 491 47.61 37.34 -7.81
CA LEU A 491 48.18 38.63 -7.40
C LEU A 491 49.34 38.42 -6.43
N ARG A 492 49.16 37.55 -5.44
CA ARG A 492 50.21 37.19 -4.49
C ARG A 492 51.39 36.49 -5.18
N ARG A 493 51.13 35.58 -6.13
CA ARG A 493 52.18 34.93 -6.91
C ARG A 493 52.98 35.94 -7.74
N TRP A 494 52.33 36.98 -8.24
CA TRP A 494 52.95 38.07 -9.01
C TRP A 494 53.74 39.05 -8.12
N LEU A 495 53.19 39.49 -6.98
CA LEU A 495 53.85 40.42 -6.05
C LEU A 495 54.96 39.78 -5.18
N GLY A 496 55.08 38.45 -5.18
CA GLY A 496 56.06 37.71 -4.38
C GLY A 496 55.86 37.87 -2.86
N ASN A 497 56.91 37.59 -2.08
CA ASN A 497 56.87 37.68 -0.60
C ASN A 497 56.81 39.11 -0.03
N ARG A 498 56.52 40.13 -0.85
CA ARG A 498 56.43 41.53 -0.40
C ARG A 498 55.15 41.83 0.41
N LEU A 499 54.14 40.97 0.31
CA LEU A 499 52.90 41.07 1.08
C LEU A 499 52.92 40.13 2.29
N PRO A 500 52.84 40.64 3.54
CA PRO A 500 52.73 39.78 4.71
C PRO A 500 51.44 38.94 4.67
N LEU A 501 51.59 37.63 4.94
CA LEU A 501 50.60 36.59 4.65
C LEU A 501 49.29 36.75 5.43
N LEU A 502 49.39 37.07 6.71
CA LEU A 502 48.24 37.26 7.60
C LEU A 502 47.38 38.47 7.24
N PRO A 503 47.90 39.71 7.19
CA PRO A 503 47.09 40.90 6.88
C PRO A 503 46.57 40.92 5.43
N SER A 504 47.30 40.33 4.48
CA SER A 504 46.82 40.22 3.10
C SER A 504 45.67 39.21 2.96
N ALA A 505 45.73 38.08 3.67
CA ALA A 505 44.66 37.08 3.67
C ALA A 505 43.40 37.58 4.42
N THR A 506 43.55 38.31 5.53
CA THR A 506 42.40 38.89 6.24
C THR A 506 41.73 39.99 5.41
N LEU A 507 42.52 40.86 4.77
CA LEU A 507 41.99 41.87 3.86
C LEU A 507 41.25 41.22 2.68
N ALA A 508 41.84 40.18 2.07
CA ALA A 508 41.20 39.44 0.99
C ALA A 508 39.89 38.80 1.43
N LEU A 509 39.84 38.18 2.62
CA LEU A 509 38.62 37.60 3.17
C LEU A 509 37.54 38.66 3.40
N VAL A 510 37.89 39.82 3.97
CA VAL A 510 36.95 40.93 4.19
C VAL A 510 36.41 41.45 2.85
N VAL A 511 37.28 41.65 1.86
CA VAL A 511 36.88 42.08 0.50
C VAL A 511 35.96 41.05 -0.15
N VAL A 512 36.28 39.77 -0.05
CA VAL A 512 35.46 38.67 -0.56
C VAL A 512 34.08 38.66 0.09
N LEU A 513 34.01 38.75 1.42
CA LEU A 513 32.75 38.77 2.16
C LEU A 513 31.91 40.01 1.83
N PHE A 514 32.55 41.18 1.69
CA PHE A 514 31.88 42.41 1.28
C PHE A 514 31.32 42.31 -0.15
N LEU A 515 32.14 41.84 -1.10
CA LEU A 515 31.74 41.73 -2.49
C LEU A 515 30.61 40.70 -2.66
N ALA A 516 30.76 39.51 -2.08
CA ALA A 516 29.79 38.44 -2.26
C ALA A 516 28.51 38.62 -1.42
N GLY A 517 28.64 39.14 -0.19
CA GLY A 517 27.53 39.24 0.76
C GLY A 517 26.78 40.56 0.72
N TRP A 518 27.42 41.66 0.32
CA TRP A 518 26.81 43.00 0.35
C TRP A 518 26.70 43.66 -1.03
N ALA A 519 27.79 43.68 -1.80
CA ALA A 519 27.84 44.43 -3.06
C ALA A 519 27.13 43.70 -4.21
N ALA A 520 27.45 42.42 -4.42
CA ALA A 520 26.90 41.63 -5.52
C ALA A 520 25.37 41.50 -5.47
N PRO A 521 24.72 41.19 -4.32
CA PRO A 521 23.27 41.13 -4.25
C PRO A 521 22.61 42.47 -4.55
N ARG A 522 23.14 43.59 -4.02
CA ARG A 522 22.58 44.93 -4.27
C ARG A 522 22.71 45.37 -5.73
N LEU A 523 23.83 45.06 -6.37
CA LEU A 523 24.03 45.35 -7.79
C LEU A 523 23.11 44.50 -8.65
N ALA A 524 22.99 43.22 -8.31
CA ALA A 524 22.05 42.30 -8.95
C ALA A 524 20.61 42.80 -8.88
N ASP A 525 20.16 43.23 -7.70
CA ASP A 525 18.84 43.83 -7.51
C ASP A 525 18.68 45.15 -8.28
N HIS A 526 19.71 45.99 -8.33
CA HIS A 526 19.68 47.26 -9.06
C HIS A 526 19.57 47.07 -10.59
N TYR A 527 20.18 46.01 -11.13
CA TYR A 527 20.20 45.72 -12.56
C TYR A 527 19.22 44.61 -12.98
N ASP A 528 18.35 44.14 -12.08
CA ASP A 528 17.40 43.03 -12.30
C ASP A 528 18.06 41.74 -12.84
N VAL A 529 19.28 41.45 -12.35
CA VAL A 529 20.05 40.25 -12.72
C VAL A 529 19.91 39.20 -11.64
N ASN A 530 19.39 38.02 -11.98
CA ASN A 530 19.32 36.93 -11.01
C ASN A 530 20.68 36.23 -10.84
N LEU A 531 21.32 36.41 -9.67
CA LEU A 531 22.56 35.71 -9.30
C LEU A 531 22.32 34.31 -8.71
N SER A 532 21.06 33.97 -8.45
CA SER A 532 20.67 32.69 -7.86
C SER A 532 20.07 31.75 -8.90
N VAL A 533 20.28 30.46 -8.71
CA VAL A 533 19.68 29.40 -9.54
C VAL A 533 18.92 28.44 -8.65
N THR A 534 17.82 27.89 -9.14
CA THR A 534 17.16 26.77 -8.45
C THR A 534 17.89 25.48 -8.77
N LEU A 535 18.21 24.69 -7.75
CA LEU A 535 18.74 23.34 -7.91
C LEU A 535 17.67 22.27 -7.68
N MET A 536 16.42 22.65 -7.41
CA MET A 536 15.32 21.72 -7.20
C MET A 536 15.17 20.75 -8.37
N ASN A 537 14.70 19.53 -8.09
CA ASN A 537 14.57 18.46 -9.09
C ASN A 537 15.89 18.11 -9.79
N THR A 538 17.04 18.26 -9.11
CA THR A 538 18.35 17.81 -9.64
C THR A 538 19.10 16.96 -8.62
N PHE A 539 20.08 16.16 -9.06
CA PHE A 539 20.95 15.42 -8.14
C PHE A 539 21.76 16.34 -7.22
N TRP A 540 22.08 17.57 -7.66
CA TRP A 540 22.81 18.54 -6.84
C TRP A 540 22.02 18.96 -5.60
N ALA A 541 20.69 19.07 -5.70
CA ALA A 541 19.84 19.30 -4.53
C ALA A 541 19.93 18.20 -3.47
N LEU A 542 20.13 16.95 -3.91
CA LEU A 542 20.20 15.79 -3.03
C LEU A 542 21.56 15.67 -2.33
N ILE A 543 22.65 16.11 -2.98
CA ILE A 543 24.02 15.81 -2.53
C ILE A 543 24.69 17.01 -1.85
N LEU A 544 24.52 18.23 -2.37
CA LEU A 544 25.29 19.39 -1.92
C LEU A 544 25.19 19.66 -0.41
N PRO A 545 24.01 19.63 0.24
CA PRO A 545 23.90 19.94 1.66
C PRO A 545 24.70 19.00 2.57
N ALA A 546 24.85 17.74 2.15
CA ALA A 546 25.50 16.69 2.95
C ALA A 546 26.90 16.32 2.45
N MET A 547 27.39 16.98 1.40
CA MET A 547 28.64 16.63 0.70
C MET A 547 29.86 16.69 1.62
N ALA A 548 29.94 17.72 2.46
CA ALA A 548 30.99 17.88 3.46
C ALA A 548 30.42 17.57 4.84
N ASN A 549 30.91 16.52 5.48
CA ASN A 549 30.40 16.05 6.77
C ASN A 549 31.46 16.24 7.86
N GLY A 550 31.14 17.09 8.85
CA GLY A 550 32.05 17.42 9.95
C GLY A 550 32.56 16.20 10.74
N TYR A 551 31.68 15.24 11.04
CA TYR A 551 32.06 13.98 11.69
C TYR A 551 32.98 13.13 10.83
N GLY A 552 32.65 12.96 9.55
CA GLY A 552 33.47 12.20 8.61
C GLY A 552 34.89 12.77 8.50
N ILE A 553 34.99 14.10 8.41
CA ILE A 553 36.28 14.81 8.36
C ILE A 553 37.06 14.63 9.67
N PHE A 554 36.41 14.83 10.82
CA PHE A 554 37.03 14.66 12.14
C PHE A 554 37.56 13.23 12.35
N LEU A 555 36.74 12.22 12.02
CA LEU A 555 37.08 10.82 12.18
C LEU A 555 38.25 10.41 11.27
N LEU A 556 38.21 10.80 9.99
CA LEU A 556 39.30 10.53 9.04
C LEU A 556 40.60 11.22 9.46
N LYS A 557 40.53 12.45 9.95
CA LYS A 557 41.70 13.19 10.43
C LYS A 557 42.37 12.44 11.58
N GLY A 558 41.59 11.95 12.54
CA GLY A 558 42.11 11.11 13.64
C GLY A 558 42.79 9.82 13.15
N PHE A 559 42.23 9.17 12.12
CA PHE A 559 42.85 8.00 11.49
C PHE A 559 44.13 8.35 10.71
N PHE A 560 44.14 9.44 9.95
CA PHE A 560 45.31 9.87 9.19
C PHE A 560 46.48 10.23 10.10
N ASP A 561 46.21 10.88 11.23
CA ASP A 561 47.22 11.20 12.25
C ASP A 561 47.80 9.94 12.93
N SER A 562 47.07 8.83 12.93
CA SER A 562 47.52 7.55 13.51
C SER A 562 48.44 6.75 12.59
N LEU A 563 48.56 7.16 11.32
CA LEU A 563 49.39 6.45 10.36
C LEU A 563 50.90 6.67 10.65
N PRO A 564 51.75 5.64 10.48
CA PRO A 564 53.18 5.78 10.75
C PRO A 564 53.82 6.88 9.88
N PRO A 565 54.47 7.90 10.48
CA PRO A 565 55.08 8.99 9.72
C PRO A 565 56.21 8.53 8.79
N GLU A 566 56.88 7.42 9.12
CA GLU A 566 58.01 6.85 8.37
C GLU A 566 57.61 6.45 6.94
N LEU A 567 56.35 6.07 6.72
CA LEU A 567 55.83 5.76 5.38
C LEU A 567 55.77 7.01 4.49
N TYR A 568 55.50 8.17 5.08
CA TYR A 568 55.48 9.44 4.36
C TYR A 568 56.89 9.99 4.16
N GLU A 569 57.77 9.83 5.15
CA GLU A 569 59.18 10.22 5.04
C GLU A 569 59.91 9.42 3.95
N SER A 570 59.69 8.11 3.89
CA SER A 570 60.21 7.27 2.80
C SER A 570 59.68 7.69 1.43
N GLY A 571 58.37 7.95 1.31
CA GLY A 571 57.79 8.48 0.08
C GLY A 571 58.40 9.81 -0.35
N LEU A 572 58.70 10.71 0.59
CA LEU A 572 59.37 11.98 0.31
C LEU A 572 60.82 11.77 -0.15
N ILE A 573 61.55 10.83 0.46
CA ILE A 573 62.91 10.45 0.03
C ILE A 573 62.90 9.91 -1.41
N ASP A 574 61.88 9.13 -1.78
CA ASP A 574 61.66 8.61 -3.13
C ASP A 574 61.10 9.66 -4.12
N GLY A 575 60.91 10.91 -3.68
CA GLY A 575 60.41 12.00 -4.52
C GLY A 575 58.92 11.92 -4.84
N ALA A 576 58.13 11.17 -4.08
CA ALA A 576 56.69 11.09 -4.25
C ALA A 576 56.00 12.40 -3.84
N GLY A 577 55.22 13.00 -4.74
CA GLY A 577 54.38 14.16 -4.43
C GLY A 577 53.21 13.82 -3.49
N GLU A 578 52.65 14.84 -2.83
CA GLU A 578 51.57 14.68 -1.84
C GLU A 578 50.33 13.94 -2.38
N LEU A 579 49.90 14.24 -3.62
CA LEU A 579 48.77 13.54 -4.24
C LEU A 579 49.06 12.05 -4.47
N ARG A 580 50.31 11.71 -4.77
CA ARG A 580 50.75 10.32 -4.94
C ARG A 580 50.78 9.60 -3.60
N MET A 581 51.30 10.24 -2.56
CA MET A 581 51.28 9.69 -1.19
C MET A 581 49.85 9.48 -0.68
N PHE A 582 48.95 10.43 -0.93
CA PHE A 582 47.53 10.29 -0.57
C PHE A 582 46.90 9.03 -1.20
N TRP A 583 47.02 8.84 -2.51
CA TRP A 583 46.40 7.71 -3.21
C TRP A 583 47.12 6.37 -3.02
N GLN A 584 48.44 6.36 -2.85
CA GLN A 584 49.23 5.13 -2.80
C GLN A 584 49.56 4.68 -1.36
N ILE A 585 49.54 5.59 -0.38
CA ILE A 585 49.87 5.28 1.02
C ILE A 585 48.63 5.47 1.91
N THR A 586 48.09 6.68 1.98
CA THR A 586 47.03 7.01 2.95
C THR A 586 45.73 6.24 2.69
N ILE A 587 45.16 6.35 1.48
CA ILE A 587 43.88 5.72 1.14
C ILE A 587 43.91 4.19 1.29
N PRO A 588 44.95 3.47 0.82
CA PRO A 588 45.02 2.02 1.00
C PRO A 588 45.08 1.56 2.45
N LEU A 589 45.78 2.29 3.32
CA LEU A 589 45.86 1.98 4.76
C LEU A 589 44.55 2.30 5.49
N CYS A 590 43.79 3.27 5.00
CA CYS A 590 42.51 3.68 5.57
C CYS A 590 41.28 2.98 4.96
N LYS A 591 41.46 1.93 4.14
CA LYS A 591 40.34 1.14 3.56
C LYS A 591 39.24 0.75 4.57
N PRO A 592 39.56 0.30 5.81
CA PRO A 592 38.51 -0.10 6.74
C PRO A 592 37.61 1.06 7.17
N ILE A 593 38.18 2.24 7.47
CA ILE A 593 37.40 3.40 7.88
C ILE A 593 36.61 4.00 6.70
N LEU A 594 37.20 3.99 5.49
CA LEU A 594 36.50 4.40 4.26
C LEU A 594 35.31 3.49 3.97
N ALA A 595 35.40 2.19 4.22
CA ALA A 595 34.28 1.26 4.06
C ALA A 595 33.13 1.58 5.04
N VAL A 596 33.44 1.95 6.29
CA VAL A 596 32.42 2.39 7.26
C VAL A 596 31.74 3.67 6.78
N MET A 597 32.51 4.64 6.27
CA MET A 597 31.95 5.88 5.72
C MET A 597 31.09 5.65 4.47
N ALA A 598 31.51 4.75 3.58
CA ALA A 598 30.74 4.38 2.40
C ALA A 598 29.40 3.73 2.79
N LEU A 599 29.40 2.84 3.79
CA LEU A 599 28.17 2.25 4.32
C LEU A 599 27.27 3.30 4.96
N GLY A 600 27.84 4.23 5.75
CA GLY A 600 27.08 5.35 6.31
C GLY A 600 26.43 6.22 5.23
N ALA A 601 27.20 6.59 4.21
CA ALA A 601 26.70 7.34 3.05
C ALA A 601 25.57 6.61 2.31
N PHE A 602 25.70 5.29 2.12
CA PHE A 602 24.65 4.46 1.56
C PHE A 602 23.37 4.50 2.41
N ILE A 603 23.47 4.24 3.73
CA ILE A 603 22.32 4.21 4.64
C ILE A 603 21.60 5.57 4.63
N THR A 604 22.35 6.67 4.72
CA THR A 604 21.79 8.02 4.73
C THR A 604 21.09 8.35 3.41
N SER A 605 21.75 8.16 2.27
CA SER A 605 21.17 8.51 0.96
C SER A 605 19.99 7.60 0.58
N TYR A 606 20.11 6.29 0.82
CA TYR A 606 19.03 5.34 0.55
C TYR A 606 17.79 5.61 1.40
N GLY A 607 17.97 6.02 2.66
CA GLY A 607 16.90 6.34 3.61
C GLY A 607 16.43 7.81 3.61
N ALA A 608 16.97 8.69 2.76
CA ALA A 608 16.70 10.13 2.80
C ALA A 608 15.33 10.52 2.19
N PHE A 609 14.25 10.02 2.79
CA PHE A 609 12.89 10.29 2.36
C PHE A 609 12.52 11.78 2.47
N MET A 610 12.61 12.36 3.67
CA MET A 610 12.16 13.75 3.93
C MET A 610 12.91 14.78 3.09
N HIS A 611 14.22 14.63 2.96
CA HIS A 611 15.03 15.52 2.12
C HIS A 611 14.63 15.43 0.65
N ALA A 612 14.56 14.21 0.11
CA ALA A 612 14.18 13.99 -1.29
C ALA A 612 12.75 14.48 -1.59
N PHE A 613 11.80 14.22 -0.70
CA PHE A 613 10.40 14.66 -0.87
C PHE A 613 10.28 16.19 -0.94
N LEU A 614 11.11 16.93 -0.21
CA LEU A 614 11.07 18.40 -0.22
C LEU A 614 11.73 19.01 -1.44
N VAL A 615 12.87 18.46 -1.90
CA VAL A 615 13.68 19.09 -2.97
C VAL A 615 13.42 18.50 -4.36
N CYS A 616 12.86 17.30 -4.45
CA CYS A 616 12.46 16.63 -5.69
C CYS A 616 10.93 16.53 -5.73
N GLN A 617 10.28 17.61 -6.18
CA GLN A 617 8.82 17.67 -6.34
C GLN A 617 8.35 16.96 -7.63
N ASP A 618 9.19 16.89 -8.66
CA ASP A 618 8.85 16.24 -9.92
C ASP A 618 8.91 14.71 -9.78
N PRO A 619 7.86 13.95 -10.17
CA PRO A 619 7.83 12.48 -10.05
C PRO A 619 8.98 11.77 -10.78
N GLU A 620 9.53 12.41 -11.82
CA GLU A 620 10.68 11.89 -12.56
C GLU A 620 11.98 11.82 -11.75
N MET A 621 12.08 12.62 -10.68
CA MET A 621 13.24 12.73 -9.79
C MET A 621 12.97 12.18 -8.39
N TRP A 622 11.85 11.50 -8.19
CA TRP A 622 11.55 10.86 -6.92
C TRP A 622 12.46 9.67 -6.67
N THR A 623 12.95 9.56 -5.43
CA THR A 623 13.67 8.38 -4.97
C THR A 623 12.69 7.24 -4.64
N LEU A 624 13.20 6.03 -4.48
CA LEU A 624 12.41 4.85 -4.14
C LEU A 624 11.58 5.09 -2.87
N MET A 625 12.17 5.73 -1.85
CA MET A 625 11.47 6.01 -0.59
C MET A 625 10.28 6.96 -0.77
N VAL A 626 10.37 7.92 -1.70
CA VAL A 626 9.25 8.83 -2.01
C VAL A 626 8.12 8.08 -2.72
N PHE A 627 8.45 7.21 -3.68
CA PHE A 627 7.44 6.36 -4.33
C PHE A 627 6.81 5.35 -3.37
N LEU A 628 7.58 4.78 -2.45
CA LEU A 628 7.04 3.90 -1.41
C LEU A 628 6.09 4.65 -0.47
N TYR A 629 6.35 5.94 -0.19
CA TYR A 629 5.40 6.77 0.54
C TYR A 629 4.09 6.95 -0.24
N GLN A 630 4.14 7.22 -1.54
CA GLN A 630 2.93 7.27 -2.37
C GLN A 630 2.20 5.93 -2.37
N PHE A 631 2.92 4.82 -2.51
CA PHE A 631 2.37 3.46 -2.46
C PHE A 631 1.62 3.21 -1.14
N GLN A 632 2.14 3.70 -0.02
CA GLN A 632 1.50 3.60 1.30
C GLN A 632 0.18 4.34 1.42
N GLN A 633 -0.04 5.40 0.63
CA GLN A 633 -1.29 6.16 0.69
C GLN A 633 -2.45 5.48 -0.05
N ILE A 634 -2.14 4.60 -1.01
CA ILE A 634 -3.15 4.02 -1.91
C ILE A 634 -3.35 2.51 -1.72
N HIS A 635 -2.50 1.84 -0.93
CA HIS A 635 -2.55 0.39 -0.72
C HIS A 635 -2.77 0.01 0.75
N THR A 636 -3.26 -1.20 0.95
CA THR A 636 -3.51 -1.79 2.27
C THR A 636 -2.23 -2.05 3.08
N VAL A 637 -2.36 -2.12 4.41
CA VAL A 637 -1.23 -2.38 5.33
C VAL A 637 -0.40 -3.62 4.98
N PRO A 638 -0.98 -4.78 4.60
CA PRO A 638 -0.17 -5.94 4.20
C PRO A 638 0.71 -5.67 2.96
N MET A 639 0.17 -4.92 1.99
CA MET A 639 0.91 -4.52 0.79
C MET A 639 2.04 -3.55 1.14
N VAL A 640 1.81 -2.63 2.07
CA VAL A 640 2.84 -1.74 2.63
C VAL A 640 3.94 -2.52 3.33
N MET A 641 3.58 -3.50 4.16
CA MET A 641 4.58 -4.35 4.83
C MET A 641 5.42 -5.11 3.81
N ALA A 642 4.81 -5.63 2.74
CA ALA A 642 5.54 -6.24 1.63
C ALA A 642 6.49 -5.26 0.94
N SER A 643 6.08 -4.00 0.75
CA SER A 643 6.92 -2.99 0.11
C SER A 643 8.14 -2.62 0.95
N LEU A 644 7.97 -2.54 2.28
CA LEU A 644 9.07 -2.32 3.22
C LEU A 644 10.06 -3.50 3.26
N VAL A 645 9.57 -4.74 3.21
CA VAL A 645 10.43 -5.93 3.11
C VAL A 645 11.26 -5.88 1.82
N VAL A 646 10.63 -5.58 0.68
CA VAL A 646 11.35 -5.44 -0.61
C VAL A 646 12.39 -4.32 -0.54
N ALA A 647 12.03 -3.18 0.04
CA ALA A 647 12.94 -2.04 0.22
C ALA A 647 14.12 -2.34 1.17
N ALA A 648 13.99 -3.30 2.08
CA ALA A 648 15.07 -3.75 2.96
C ALA A 648 16.05 -4.71 2.27
N VAL A 649 15.70 -5.32 1.14
CA VAL A 649 16.58 -6.29 0.45
C VAL A 649 17.91 -5.64 0.00
N PRO A 650 17.93 -4.47 -0.69
CA PRO A 650 19.18 -3.85 -1.10
C PRO A 650 20.11 -3.51 0.07
N THR A 651 19.55 -3.05 1.19
CA THR A 651 20.36 -2.70 2.38
C THR A 651 20.97 -3.95 3.02
N LEU A 652 20.20 -5.05 3.09
CA LEU A 652 20.69 -6.33 3.57
C LEU A 652 21.81 -6.89 2.67
N VAL A 653 21.65 -6.80 1.34
CA VAL A 653 22.67 -7.23 0.39
C VAL A 653 23.97 -6.44 0.58
N VAL A 654 23.89 -5.11 0.67
CA VAL A 654 25.07 -4.26 0.93
C VAL A 654 25.73 -4.63 2.24
N PHE A 655 24.96 -4.84 3.31
CA PHE A 655 25.50 -5.29 4.59
C PHE A 655 26.23 -6.63 4.48
N VAL A 656 25.62 -7.65 3.86
CA VAL A 656 26.23 -8.99 3.71
C VAL A 656 27.55 -8.93 2.93
N LEU A 657 27.65 -8.04 1.94
CA LEU A 657 28.87 -7.81 1.17
C LEU A 657 29.93 -7.05 1.99
N CYS A 658 29.54 -6.05 2.78
CA CYS A 658 30.46 -5.19 3.53
C CYS A 658 30.89 -5.74 4.90
N GLN A 659 30.12 -6.66 5.52
CA GLN A 659 30.33 -7.11 6.90
C GLN A 659 31.77 -7.60 7.19
N ARG A 660 32.42 -8.30 6.25
CA ARG A 660 33.79 -8.81 6.44
C ARG A 660 34.83 -7.70 6.54
N VAL A 661 34.63 -6.58 5.82
CA VAL A 661 35.53 -5.42 5.85
C VAL A 661 35.35 -4.65 7.16
N ILE A 662 34.09 -4.48 7.59
CA ILE A 662 33.73 -3.81 8.84
C ILE A 662 34.34 -4.54 10.05
N LEU A 663 34.18 -5.87 10.12
CA LEU A 663 34.71 -6.69 11.21
C LEU A 663 36.24 -6.64 11.31
N ARG A 664 36.95 -6.39 10.20
CA ARG A 664 38.41 -6.19 10.21
C ARG A 664 38.82 -4.80 10.70
N GLY A 665 37.99 -3.78 10.48
CA GLY A 665 38.27 -2.39 10.87
C GLY A 665 38.03 -2.05 12.33
N ILE A 666 37.21 -2.83 13.04
CA ILE A 666 36.89 -2.63 14.47
C ILE A 666 38.07 -2.99 15.39
N VAL A 667 39.12 -3.63 14.88
CA VAL A 667 40.38 -3.81 15.61
C VAL A 667 41.09 -2.45 15.66
N ILE A 668 40.66 -1.61 16.60
CA ILE A 668 41.38 -0.41 17.02
C ILE A 668 42.84 -0.84 17.25
N PRO A 669 43.85 -0.15 16.69
CA PRO A 669 45.22 -0.35 17.13
C PRO A 669 45.20 0.02 18.61
N THR A 670 45.21 -1.00 19.47
CA THR A 670 45.31 -0.80 20.91
C THR A 670 46.55 0.05 21.13
N PHE A 671 46.36 1.28 21.61
CA PHE A 671 47.44 2.13 22.07
C PHE A 671 48.38 1.26 22.92
N LYS A 672 49.56 1.00 22.39
CA LYS A 672 50.66 0.39 23.12
C LYS A 672 51.49 1.50 23.73
#